data_AF-A0A7J5ERV5-F1
#
_entry.id   AF-A0A7J5ERV5-F1
#
_cell.length_a   1.000
_cell.length_b   1.000
_cell.length_c   1.000
_cell.angle_alpha   90.00
_cell.angle_beta   90.00
_cell.angle_gamma   90.00
#
_symmetry.space_group_name_H-M   'P 1'
#
loop_
_entity.id
_entity.type
_entity.pdbx_description
1 polymer ?
#
loop_
_entity_poly.entity_id
_entity_poly.type
_entity_poly.pdbx_seq_one_letter_code
_entity_poly.pdbx_strand_id
1 'polypeptide(L)'
;MTLRGVDADLSAIVARATQVDTSRRHRTARLLAQDVRAYSHGLRVSSRTYSLPALMSLWIRRNRRLATVSMSMLLLLAAFAAYATRSVVAAKNRAEASRRMEARAHARAADERDRALLAQAKLVLDRDPTSALEVILRAPDSADAALVRARALGEHRADRTLSFVSPVAGASFAPDGRIAVASLDRRLYIVDSARQERTSAATDLAESARLARDGDGWWYVASARGNAHLRHTSMQISVPLPGEVNRLLVAGPFVLVLLEDHTLLEVTRDGVAKAMYEDVTSATLRPNGTVVLCTGSNNLLRGHASSSVFATDGSCDAQVAPFALDSSATALVVPLERGDVLVQIGDTTRRHSSRAGTFVAAAAADVVGLIDSAGEGYFVDATGRLTRGFSHQSRATGVAANGKVLAWSYSDGMVFVYDTADGDSWAIKAHAGRLGHISLASEGTRLLTASSDTVRVWSLDRGELQAVTSNHCQAFNVAVPTRKPTQVATDCASGGVVLHDLTTATSRTVHAHRQLSFGLTWLSRTVCSGGWDGAVVCTDMETERSWTAAQHDTPVRWITSDQTTLAYITADGGVWVNNLETPSRKVATIDEEPYRIAIMADQLAIATCSGQLTWIDRASGRVLRSDAHQGPITDIVAVGSDGVYSASHDGSVARWDAGTLRDRWRFDGPVRYLRPLGPDSFAASVSQRTLALVQGARRMTVDIESTITGLTNIGDFLVLSNVDGEIISIDRANGRVASVDLHDGAIRAIASIDAETVAVSTATGSMYRLRPSSLTYTSFPLSTKGNTQ
;
A
#
# COMPACT_ATOMS: atom_id res chain seq x y z
N MET A 1 28.53 6.25 102.81
CA MET A 1 27.63 5.10 103.01
C MET A 1 26.20 5.60 102.84
N THR A 2 25.62 5.43 101.65
CA THR A 2 24.22 5.78 101.37
C THR A 2 23.34 4.59 101.71
N LEU A 3 22.48 4.74 102.72
CA LEU A 3 21.53 3.71 103.15
C LEU A 3 20.47 3.53 102.06
N ARG A 4 20.39 2.35 101.45
CA ARG A 4 19.37 2.02 100.46
C ARG A 4 17.98 2.12 101.09
N GLY A 5 17.08 2.89 100.47
CA GLY A 5 15.69 3.09 100.90
C GLY A 5 15.40 4.45 101.56
N VAL A 6 16.43 5.25 101.84
CA VAL A 6 16.27 6.60 102.40
C VAL A 6 16.41 7.63 101.28
N ASP A 7 15.55 8.66 101.26
CA ASP A 7 15.59 9.72 100.24
C ASP A 7 17.01 10.31 100.13
N ALA A 8 17.46 10.58 98.92
CA ALA A 8 18.83 11.01 98.65
C ALA A 8 19.17 12.35 99.33
N ASP A 9 18.19 13.24 99.49
CA ASP A 9 18.36 14.51 100.19
C ASP A 9 18.44 14.28 101.70
N LEU A 10 17.57 13.44 102.25
CA LEU A 10 17.64 13.05 103.67
C LEU A 10 18.93 12.29 103.99
N SER A 11 19.39 11.43 103.09
CA SER A 11 20.66 10.71 103.19
C SER A 11 21.85 11.67 103.15
N ALA A 12 21.81 12.71 102.31
CA ALA A 12 22.85 13.73 102.25
C ALA A 12 22.90 14.55 103.55
N ILE A 13 21.74 14.88 104.13
CA ILE A 13 21.65 15.55 105.43
C ILE A 13 22.28 14.67 106.51
N VAL A 14 21.88 13.41 106.61
CA VAL A 14 22.38 12.47 107.63
C VAL A 14 23.87 12.22 107.45
N ALA A 15 24.35 12.00 106.23
CA ALA A 15 25.77 11.77 105.96
C ALA A 15 26.63 12.97 106.34
N ARG A 16 26.15 14.19 106.08
CA ARG A 16 26.83 15.42 106.50
C ARG A 16 26.66 15.70 108.00
N ALA A 17 25.63 15.17 108.66
CA ALA A 17 25.46 15.29 110.11
C ALA A 17 26.37 14.32 110.90
N THR A 18 26.71 13.17 110.33
CA THR A 18 27.49 12.11 111.00
C THR A 18 28.97 12.07 110.60
N GLN A 19 29.45 12.99 109.77
CA GLN A 19 30.86 13.05 109.35
C GLN A 19 31.82 13.13 110.54
N VAL A 20 32.90 12.33 110.49
CA VAL A 20 33.91 12.22 111.55
C VAL A 20 34.77 13.48 111.63
N ASP A 21 35.09 14.08 110.47
CA ASP A 21 35.78 15.37 110.40
C ASP A 21 34.80 16.51 110.75
N THR A 22 35.03 17.16 111.89
CA THR A 22 34.23 18.28 112.41
C THR A 22 34.15 19.46 111.46
N SER A 23 35.12 19.65 110.55
CA SER A 23 35.09 20.75 109.58
C SER A 23 34.05 20.56 108.47
N ARG A 24 33.70 19.30 108.16
CA ARG A 24 32.75 18.95 107.09
C ARG A 24 31.34 18.68 107.63
N ARG A 25 31.22 18.42 108.94
CA ARG A 25 29.95 18.30 109.66
C ARG A 25 29.19 19.63 109.67
N HIS A 26 27.88 19.58 109.91
CA HIS A 26 27.09 20.79 110.16
C HIS A 26 27.68 21.55 111.35
N ARG A 27 28.21 22.76 111.09
CA ARG A 27 28.90 23.58 112.11
C ARG A 27 28.04 23.91 113.33
N THR A 28 26.72 23.99 113.15
CA THR A 28 25.76 24.28 114.22
C THR A 28 24.50 23.45 114.07
N ALA A 29 23.82 23.16 115.18
CA ALA A 29 22.53 22.46 115.16
C ALA A 29 21.45 23.21 114.36
N ARG A 30 21.55 24.55 114.24
CA ARG A 30 20.62 25.37 113.47
C ARG A 30 20.68 25.08 111.96
N LEU A 31 21.87 24.87 111.41
CA LEU A 31 22.04 24.55 109.99
C LEU A 31 21.45 23.18 109.66
N LEU A 32 21.60 22.20 110.57
CA LEU A 32 20.97 20.89 110.41
C LEU A 32 19.43 21.02 110.40
N ALA A 33 18.86 21.79 111.32
CA ALA A 33 17.41 22.02 111.37
C ALA A 33 16.86 22.71 110.11
N GLN A 34 17.63 23.63 109.50
CA GLN A 34 17.24 24.26 108.24
C GLN A 34 17.23 23.27 107.07
N ASP A 35 18.26 22.44 106.96
CA ASP A 35 18.33 21.41 105.91
C ASP A 35 17.19 20.39 106.04
N VAL A 36 16.85 19.98 107.27
CA VAL A 36 15.70 19.08 107.52
C VAL A 36 14.36 19.75 107.17
N ARG A 37 14.16 21.03 107.47
CA ARG A 37 12.94 21.76 107.06
C ARG A 37 12.86 21.97 105.55
N ALA A 38 13.98 22.27 104.91
CA ALA A 38 14.03 22.38 103.46
C ALA A 38 13.59 21.06 102.82
N TYR A 39 14.11 19.93 103.32
CA TYR A 39 13.67 18.61 102.91
C TYR A 39 12.17 18.36 103.13
N SER A 40 11.62 18.70 104.31
CA SER A 40 10.20 18.46 104.61
C SER A 40 9.24 19.29 103.74
N HIS A 41 9.69 20.44 103.25
CA HIS A 41 8.93 21.28 102.32
C HIS A 41 9.26 21.01 100.85
N GLY A 42 10.09 20.00 100.54
CA GLY A 42 10.52 19.68 99.17
C GLY A 42 11.37 20.78 98.52
N LEU A 43 11.99 21.63 99.34
CA LEU A 43 12.90 22.69 98.94
C LEU A 43 14.33 22.16 98.86
N ARG A 44 15.18 22.92 98.15
CA ARG A 44 16.59 22.60 97.99
C ARG A 44 17.28 22.52 99.35
N VAL A 45 17.92 21.39 99.61
CA VAL A 45 18.74 21.19 100.80
C VAL A 45 20.18 21.63 100.52
N SER A 46 20.83 22.33 101.45
CA SER A 46 22.20 22.85 101.24
C SER A 46 23.28 21.76 101.29
N SER A 47 22.98 20.63 101.93
CA SER A 47 23.84 19.43 101.96
C SER A 47 23.92 18.66 100.63
N ARG A 48 23.23 19.10 99.55
CA ARG A 48 23.33 18.51 98.20
C ARG A 48 23.37 19.55 97.07
N THR A 49 24.06 19.23 95.99
CA THR A 49 23.99 19.95 94.70
C THR A 49 23.05 19.21 93.74
N TYR A 50 22.21 19.94 93.01
CA TYR A 50 21.17 19.38 92.13
C TYR A 50 21.49 19.63 90.66
N SER A 51 21.17 18.67 89.79
CA SER A 51 21.24 18.79 88.32
C SER A 51 19.95 19.36 87.72
N LEU A 52 20.01 19.89 86.49
CA LEU A 52 18.85 20.44 85.77
C LEU A 52 17.63 19.48 85.71
N PRO A 53 17.79 18.17 85.44
CA PRO A 53 16.67 17.22 85.50
C PRO A 53 16.05 17.08 86.89
N ALA A 54 16.88 17.13 87.95
CA ALA A 54 16.41 17.08 89.33
C ALA A 54 15.57 18.31 89.67
N LEU A 55 16.00 19.50 89.23
CA LEU A 55 15.22 20.74 89.36
C LEU A 55 13.89 20.67 88.60
N MET A 56 13.91 20.15 87.37
CA MET A 56 12.70 19.99 86.56
C MET A 56 11.71 19.02 87.21
N SER A 57 12.20 17.94 87.83
CA SER A 57 11.37 16.99 88.59
C SER A 57 10.71 17.62 89.83
N LEU A 58 11.44 18.48 90.56
CA LEU A 58 10.91 19.21 91.71
C LEU A 58 9.84 20.22 91.26
N TRP A 59 10.08 20.92 90.14
CA TRP A 59 9.11 21.85 89.56
C TRP A 59 7.84 21.13 89.06
N ILE A 60 7.98 20.00 88.36
CA ILE A 60 6.84 19.18 87.91
C ILE A 60 6.05 18.64 89.10
N ARG A 61 6.72 18.19 90.17
CA ARG A 61 6.06 17.76 91.41
C ARG A 61 5.27 18.89 92.08
N ARG A 62 5.79 20.13 92.03
CA ARG A 62 5.13 21.31 92.58
C ARG A 62 3.94 21.78 91.74
N ASN A 63 4.11 21.82 90.43
CA ASN A 63 3.16 22.43 89.49
C ASN A 63 2.45 21.36 88.61
N ARG A 64 2.08 20.22 89.20
CA ARG A 64 1.51 19.06 88.49
C ARG A 64 0.37 19.42 87.52
N ARG A 65 -0.55 20.31 87.93
CA ARG A 65 -1.71 20.71 87.10
C ARG A 65 -1.31 21.48 85.83
N LEU A 66 -0.34 22.38 85.92
CA LEU A 66 0.16 23.14 84.75
C LEU A 66 0.97 22.23 83.82
N ALA A 67 1.83 21.38 84.40
CA ALA A 67 2.62 20.43 83.63
C ALA A 67 1.73 19.43 82.85
N THR A 68 0.63 18.95 83.44
CA THR A 68 -0.31 18.06 82.75
C THR A 68 -1.04 18.77 81.61
N VAL A 69 -1.52 20.00 81.81
CA VAL A 69 -2.22 20.77 80.76
C VAL A 69 -1.27 21.09 79.59
N SER A 70 -0.04 21.52 79.87
CA SER A 70 0.96 21.80 78.83
C SER A 70 1.34 20.54 78.05
N MET A 71 1.50 19.39 78.72
CA MET A 71 1.79 18.11 78.06
C MET A 71 0.62 17.65 77.19
N SER A 72 -0.61 17.73 77.69
CA SER A 72 -1.82 17.40 76.92
C SER A 72 -1.98 18.29 75.68
N MET A 73 -1.70 19.59 75.81
CA MET A 73 -1.77 20.53 74.69
C MET A 73 -0.69 20.27 73.63
N LEU A 74 0.53 19.93 74.05
CA LEU A 74 1.61 19.50 73.15
C LEU A 74 1.26 18.20 72.40
N LEU A 75 0.68 17.23 73.09
CA LEU A 75 0.22 15.97 72.48
C LEU A 75 -0.92 16.22 71.47
N LEU A 76 -1.87 17.09 71.80
CA LEU A 76 -2.95 17.47 70.89
C LEU A 76 -2.43 18.19 69.64
N LEU A 77 -1.47 19.13 69.81
CA LEU A 77 -0.83 19.81 68.69
C LEU A 77 -0.05 18.83 67.79
N ALA A 78 0.68 17.89 68.38
CA ALA A 78 1.39 16.86 67.63
C ALA A 78 0.43 15.93 66.87
N ALA A 79 -0.67 15.51 67.51
CA ALA A 79 -1.70 14.70 66.88
C ALA A 79 -2.40 15.44 65.73
N PHE A 80 -2.72 16.73 65.92
CA PHE A 80 -3.29 17.58 64.88
C PHE A 80 -2.33 17.78 63.71
N ALA A 81 -1.04 18.04 63.97
CA ALA A 81 -0.02 18.15 62.92
C ALA A 81 0.15 16.83 62.14
N ALA A 82 0.15 15.69 62.83
CA ALA A 82 0.18 14.37 62.20
C ALA A 82 -1.09 14.10 61.37
N TYR A 83 -2.26 14.51 61.85
CA TYR A 83 -3.52 14.41 61.11
C TYR A 83 -3.50 15.31 59.85
N ALA A 84 -3.10 16.57 59.99
CA ALA A 84 -3.03 17.54 58.90
C ALA A 84 -2.02 17.12 57.82
N THR A 85 -0.85 16.62 58.20
CA THR A 85 0.14 16.10 57.24
C THR A 85 -0.38 14.86 56.51
N ARG A 86 -0.99 13.91 57.22
CA ARG A 86 -1.62 12.73 56.61
C ARG A 86 -2.77 13.10 55.68
N SER A 87 -3.62 14.05 56.04
CA SER A 87 -4.76 14.46 55.22
C SER A 87 -4.32 15.17 53.93
N VAL A 88 -3.29 16.02 54.01
CA VAL A 88 -2.69 16.69 52.84
C VAL A 88 -2.00 15.68 51.91
N VAL A 89 -1.20 14.76 52.46
CA VAL A 89 -0.55 13.70 51.64
C VAL A 89 -1.59 12.79 51.01
N ALA A 90 -2.62 12.39 51.74
CA ALA A 90 -3.70 11.58 51.20
C ALA A 90 -4.47 12.31 50.09
N ALA A 91 -4.76 13.61 50.26
CA ALA A 91 -5.39 14.43 49.23
C ALA A 91 -4.51 14.56 47.97
N LYS A 92 -3.20 14.79 48.13
CA LYS A 92 -2.25 14.86 47.01
C LYS A 92 -2.15 13.52 46.27
N ASN A 93 -2.04 12.41 46.99
CA ASN A 93 -1.96 11.07 46.40
C ASN A 93 -3.23 10.72 45.62
N ARG A 94 -4.42 11.11 46.11
CA ARG A 94 -5.70 10.95 45.39
C ARG A 94 -5.73 11.78 44.10
N ALA A 95 -5.26 13.03 44.15
CA ALA A 95 -5.19 13.91 42.97
C ALA A 95 -4.21 13.37 41.91
N GLU A 96 -3.04 12.89 42.31
CA GLU A 96 -2.07 12.25 41.41
C GLU A 96 -2.62 10.95 40.81
N ALA A 97 -3.33 10.15 41.61
CA ALA A 97 -4.01 8.95 41.11
C ALA A 97 -5.09 9.29 40.07
N SER A 98 -5.91 10.33 40.28
CA SER A 98 -6.91 10.79 39.29
C SER A 98 -6.24 11.20 37.99
N ARG A 99 -5.20 12.04 38.05
CA ARG A 99 -4.45 12.48 36.86
C ARG A 99 -3.82 11.31 36.11
N ARG A 100 -3.29 10.30 36.80
CA ARG A 100 -2.75 9.09 36.18
C ARG A 100 -3.84 8.24 35.54
N MET A 101 -5.02 8.14 36.16
CA MET A 101 -6.16 7.44 35.58
C MET A 101 -6.67 8.16 34.34
N GLU A 102 -6.82 9.48 34.38
CA GLU A 102 -7.19 10.32 33.23
C GLU A 102 -6.16 10.20 32.10
N ALA A 103 -4.86 10.33 32.40
CA ALA A 103 -3.80 10.17 31.41
C ALA A 103 -3.81 8.77 30.77
N ARG A 104 -4.05 7.71 31.55
CA ARG A 104 -4.19 6.34 31.03
C ARG A 104 -5.46 6.17 30.19
N ALA A 105 -6.57 6.78 30.59
CA ALA A 105 -7.81 6.76 29.83
C ALA A 105 -7.65 7.49 28.49
N HIS A 106 -7.02 8.67 28.48
CA HIS A 106 -6.69 9.40 27.25
C HIS A 106 -5.73 8.62 26.35
N ALA A 107 -4.71 7.96 26.92
CA ALA A 107 -3.78 7.14 26.15
C ALA A 107 -4.47 5.92 25.51
N ARG A 108 -5.39 5.26 26.25
CA ARG A 108 -6.20 4.15 25.70
C ARG A 108 -7.14 4.62 24.61
N ALA A 109 -7.84 5.74 24.82
CA ALA A 109 -8.73 6.30 23.80
C ALA A 109 -7.98 6.71 22.53
N ALA A 110 -6.75 7.23 22.66
CA ALA A 110 -5.90 7.52 21.51
C ALA A 110 -5.49 6.24 20.76
N ASP A 111 -5.04 5.20 21.47
CA ASP A 111 -4.68 3.90 20.87
C ASP A 111 -5.88 3.23 20.18
N GLU A 112 -7.06 3.24 20.81
CA GLU A 112 -8.30 2.74 20.20
C GLU A 112 -8.69 3.52 18.94
N ARG A 113 -8.60 4.86 18.97
CA ARG A 113 -8.84 5.71 17.80
C ARG A 113 -7.85 5.41 16.68
N ASP A 114 -6.57 5.28 17.00
CA ASP A 114 -5.50 5.08 16.02
C ASP A 114 -5.64 3.69 15.36
N ARG A 115 -6.03 2.67 16.12
CA ARG A 115 -6.40 1.34 15.57
C ARG A 115 -7.66 1.40 14.72
N ALA A 116 -8.67 2.16 15.13
CA ALA A 116 -9.90 2.33 14.36
C ALA A 116 -9.63 3.02 13.02
N LEU A 117 -8.77 4.04 12.98
CA LEU A 117 -8.36 4.71 11.74
C LEU A 117 -7.61 3.75 10.81
N LEU A 118 -6.68 2.95 11.34
CA LEU A 118 -5.96 1.94 10.55
C LEU A 118 -6.91 0.88 10.00
N ALA A 119 -7.81 0.35 10.82
CA ALA A 119 -8.80 -0.65 10.41
C ALA A 119 -9.78 -0.10 9.37
N GLN A 120 -10.25 1.14 9.55
CA GLN A 120 -11.11 1.83 8.59
C GLN A 120 -10.39 2.05 7.26
N ALA A 121 -9.14 2.53 7.28
CA ALA A 121 -8.36 2.73 6.07
C ALA A 121 -8.14 1.42 5.31
N LYS A 122 -7.77 0.33 6.01
CA LYS A 122 -7.61 -1.01 5.42
C LYS A 122 -8.91 -1.52 4.78
N LEU A 123 -10.04 -1.35 5.46
CA LEU A 123 -11.34 -1.78 4.94
C LEU A 123 -11.74 -1.05 3.65
N VAL A 124 -11.36 0.22 3.54
CA VAL A 124 -11.70 1.07 2.39
C VAL A 124 -10.69 0.92 1.26
N LEU A 125 -9.44 0.55 1.55
CA LEU A 125 -8.32 0.51 0.61
C LEU A 125 -8.63 -0.26 -0.67
N ASP A 126 -9.24 -1.44 -0.56
CA ASP A 126 -9.51 -2.30 -1.71
C ASP A 126 -10.55 -1.71 -2.67
N ARG A 127 -11.44 -0.83 -2.18
CA ARG A 127 -12.54 -0.25 -2.95
C ARG A 127 -12.28 1.19 -3.36
N ASP A 128 -11.64 1.96 -2.49
CA ASP A 128 -11.38 3.37 -2.68
C ASP A 128 -10.04 3.77 -2.03
N PRO A 129 -8.92 3.53 -2.73
CA PRO A 129 -7.59 3.88 -2.25
C PRO A 129 -7.44 5.37 -1.93
N THR A 130 -8.12 6.24 -2.68
CA THR A 130 -8.07 7.70 -2.46
C THR A 130 -8.69 8.07 -1.12
N SER A 131 -9.87 7.53 -0.79
CA SER A 131 -10.49 7.75 0.53
C SER A 131 -9.72 7.07 1.66
N ALA A 132 -9.16 5.89 1.43
CA ALA A 132 -8.31 5.22 2.42
C ALA A 132 -7.08 6.08 2.77
N LEU A 133 -6.47 6.74 1.79
CA LEU A 133 -5.36 7.67 1.99
C LEU A 133 -5.76 8.85 2.89
N GLU A 134 -6.93 9.46 2.66
CA GLU A 134 -7.42 10.57 3.49
C GLU A 134 -7.64 10.17 4.96
N VAL A 135 -8.10 8.94 5.20
CA VAL A 135 -8.29 8.39 6.55
C VAL A 135 -6.93 8.13 7.21
N ILE A 136 -6.01 7.44 6.52
CA ILE A 136 -4.74 7.00 7.12
C ILE A 136 -3.76 8.16 7.35
N LEU A 137 -3.89 9.27 6.63
CA LEU A 137 -3.11 10.49 6.90
C LEU A 137 -3.39 11.09 8.29
N ARG A 138 -4.51 10.70 8.94
CA ARG A 138 -4.85 11.10 10.31
C ARG A 138 -4.32 10.13 11.37
N ALA A 139 -3.86 8.94 10.96
CA ALA A 139 -3.31 7.92 11.85
C ALA A 139 -1.84 8.24 12.19
N PRO A 140 -1.35 7.81 13.37
CA PRO A 140 0.06 7.94 13.72
C PRO A 140 0.96 7.15 12.76
N ASP A 141 2.18 7.63 12.60
CA ASP A 141 3.18 6.94 11.80
C ASP A 141 3.58 5.59 12.43
N SER A 142 3.27 4.53 11.69
CA SER A 142 3.63 3.14 11.98
C SER A 142 3.98 2.44 10.67
N ALA A 143 4.63 1.27 10.74
CA ALA A 143 4.95 0.50 9.55
C ALA A 143 3.68 0.08 8.78
N ASP A 144 2.63 -0.33 9.51
CA ASP A 144 1.33 -0.71 8.92
C ASP A 144 0.65 0.49 8.27
N ALA A 145 0.62 1.66 8.93
CA ALA A 145 0.06 2.87 8.34
C ALA A 145 0.84 3.34 7.11
N ALA A 146 2.17 3.21 7.13
CA ALA A 146 3.02 3.49 5.99
C ALA A 146 2.75 2.55 4.81
N LEU A 147 2.52 1.26 5.08
CA LEU A 147 2.18 0.29 4.04
C LEU A 147 0.79 0.59 3.42
N VAL A 148 -0.21 0.91 4.24
CA VAL A 148 -1.54 1.34 3.75
C VAL A 148 -1.42 2.61 2.90
N ARG A 149 -0.61 3.59 3.33
CA ARG A 149 -0.33 4.78 2.51
C ARG A 149 0.35 4.44 1.19
N ALA A 150 1.34 3.54 1.21
CA ALA A 150 2.06 3.13 0.02
C ALA A 150 1.14 2.45 -1.00
N ARG A 151 0.28 1.53 -0.54
CA ARG A 151 -0.74 0.87 -1.37
C ARG A 151 -1.70 1.88 -1.98
N ALA A 152 -2.19 2.81 -1.15
CA ALA A 152 -3.10 3.84 -1.62
C ALA A 152 -2.47 4.76 -2.67
N LEU A 153 -1.15 5.00 -2.59
CA LEU A 153 -0.39 5.76 -3.58
C LEU A 153 -0.07 4.94 -4.83
N GLY A 154 0.16 3.63 -4.68
CA GLY A 154 0.48 2.68 -5.75
C GLY A 154 -0.67 2.37 -6.68
N GLU A 155 -1.90 2.36 -6.16
CA GLU A 155 -3.13 2.05 -6.90
C GLU A 155 -3.67 3.24 -7.72
N HIS A 156 -2.79 4.15 -8.16
CA HIS A 156 -3.10 5.40 -8.84
C HIS A 156 -4.16 6.25 -8.12
N ARG A 157 -3.75 7.10 -7.16
CA ARG A 157 -4.69 8.00 -6.48
C ARG A 157 -5.25 9.08 -7.41
N ALA A 158 -6.42 9.61 -7.06
CA ALA A 158 -6.90 10.83 -7.68
C ALA A 158 -5.95 12.00 -7.33
N ASP A 159 -5.59 12.79 -8.34
CA ASP A 159 -4.84 14.04 -8.13
C ASP A 159 -5.67 15.06 -7.39
N ARG A 160 -6.98 15.06 -7.65
CA ARG A 160 -7.97 15.96 -7.04
C ARG A 160 -9.27 15.22 -6.79
N THR A 161 -9.85 15.47 -5.61
CA THR A 161 -11.22 15.08 -5.24
C THR A 161 -12.02 16.35 -4.97
N LEU A 162 -13.16 16.49 -5.62
CA LEU A 162 -14.09 17.59 -5.48
C LEU A 162 -15.39 17.04 -4.88
N SER A 163 -15.74 17.46 -3.66
CA SER A 163 -16.95 17.00 -2.98
C SER A 163 -18.10 17.98 -3.17
N PHE A 164 -19.30 17.43 -3.37
CA PHE A 164 -20.54 18.15 -3.59
C PHE A 164 -21.61 17.69 -2.59
N VAL A 165 -22.43 18.64 -2.13
CA VAL A 165 -23.50 18.37 -1.17
C VAL A 165 -24.70 17.68 -1.84
N SER A 166 -24.94 18.01 -3.11
CA SER A 166 -26.02 17.47 -3.92
C SER A 166 -25.45 16.60 -5.03
N PRO A 167 -26.16 15.55 -5.49
CA PRO A 167 -25.60 14.64 -6.46
C PRO A 167 -25.13 15.33 -7.75
N VAL A 168 -24.05 14.81 -8.33
CA VAL A 168 -23.49 15.29 -9.60
C VAL A 168 -24.19 14.56 -10.75
N ALA A 169 -24.77 15.32 -11.67
CA ALA A 169 -25.46 14.80 -12.84
C ALA A 169 -24.52 14.61 -14.04
N GLY A 170 -23.44 15.41 -14.12
CA GLY A 170 -22.45 15.32 -15.19
C GLY A 170 -21.26 16.23 -14.94
N ALA A 171 -20.13 15.90 -15.55
CA ALA A 171 -18.92 16.71 -15.46
C ALA A 171 -18.03 16.55 -16.69
N SER A 172 -17.37 17.62 -17.13
CA SER A 172 -16.58 17.63 -18.36
C SER A 172 -15.40 18.61 -18.29
N PHE A 173 -14.30 18.27 -18.97
CA PHE A 173 -13.12 19.12 -19.13
C PHE A 173 -13.33 20.22 -20.18
N ALA A 174 -12.74 21.39 -19.91
CA ALA A 174 -12.41 22.40 -20.91
C ALA A 174 -10.98 22.21 -21.46
N PRO A 175 -10.67 22.73 -22.66
CA PRO A 175 -9.33 22.60 -23.26
C PRO A 175 -8.22 23.29 -22.44
N ASP A 176 -8.58 24.31 -21.67
CA ASP A 176 -7.67 25.00 -20.75
C ASP A 176 -7.46 24.25 -19.42
N GLY A 177 -8.11 23.10 -19.24
CA GLY A 177 -8.02 22.28 -18.04
C GLY A 177 -9.00 22.64 -16.92
N ARG A 178 -9.90 23.63 -17.10
CA ARG A 178 -11.02 23.85 -16.19
C ARG A 178 -12.05 22.72 -16.30
N ILE A 179 -12.88 22.58 -15.28
CA ILE A 179 -13.91 21.53 -15.20
C ILE A 179 -15.26 22.17 -14.97
N ALA A 180 -16.24 21.81 -15.80
CA ALA A 180 -17.65 22.11 -15.54
C ALA A 180 -18.30 20.93 -14.82
N VAL A 181 -19.05 21.20 -13.76
CA VAL A 181 -19.80 20.21 -12.98
C VAL A 181 -21.24 20.67 -12.84
N ALA A 182 -22.16 19.86 -13.37
CA ALA A 182 -23.58 20.04 -13.22
C ALA A 182 -24.09 19.26 -12.00
N SER A 183 -24.69 19.95 -11.04
CA SER A 183 -25.22 19.35 -9.82
C SER A 183 -26.75 19.45 -9.75
N LEU A 184 -27.38 18.48 -9.10
CA LEU A 184 -28.82 18.42 -8.90
C LEU A 184 -29.34 19.51 -7.92
N ASP A 185 -28.47 20.31 -7.30
CA ASP A 185 -28.85 21.55 -6.59
C ASP A 185 -29.19 22.72 -7.53
N ARG A 186 -29.32 22.44 -8.84
CA ARG A 186 -29.56 23.40 -9.92
C ARG A 186 -28.41 24.38 -10.16
N ARG A 187 -27.19 24.03 -9.77
CA ARG A 187 -25.99 24.85 -10.02
C ARG A 187 -25.07 24.21 -11.04
N LEU A 188 -24.45 25.10 -11.82
CA LEU A 188 -23.30 24.78 -12.67
C LEU A 188 -22.05 25.35 -12.01
N TYR A 189 -21.16 24.47 -11.57
CA TYR A 189 -19.88 24.83 -10.97
C TYR A 189 -18.79 24.82 -12.03
N ILE A 190 -17.97 25.86 -12.06
CA ILE A 190 -16.72 25.88 -12.83
C ILE A 190 -15.57 25.82 -11.85
N VAL A 191 -14.70 24.82 -12.03
CA VAL A 191 -13.57 24.56 -11.16
C VAL A 191 -12.28 24.76 -11.94
N ASP A 192 -11.44 25.68 -11.45
CA ASP A 192 -10.07 25.80 -11.90
C ASP A 192 -9.22 24.76 -11.17
N SER A 193 -8.84 23.71 -11.90
CA SER A 193 -8.07 22.59 -11.36
C SER A 193 -6.65 22.99 -10.91
N ALA A 194 -6.09 24.09 -11.45
CA ALA A 194 -4.78 24.61 -11.11
C ALA A 194 -4.82 25.51 -9.86
N ARG A 195 -5.86 26.36 -9.72
CA ARG A 195 -5.97 27.34 -8.63
C ARG A 195 -6.76 26.86 -7.41
N GLN A 196 -7.41 25.69 -7.51
CA GLN A 196 -8.34 25.17 -6.50
C GLN A 196 -9.52 26.10 -6.19
N GLU A 197 -9.87 26.98 -7.13
CA GLU A 197 -11.01 27.88 -6.99
C GLU A 197 -12.25 27.24 -7.62
N ARG A 198 -13.34 27.22 -6.83
CA ARG A 198 -14.67 26.79 -7.27
C ARG A 198 -15.58 28.00 -7.35
N THR A 199 -16.15 28.25 -8.52
CA THR A 199 -17.13 29.32 -8.73
C THR A 199 -18.46 28.74 -9.20
N SER A 200 -19.56 29.33 -8.71
CA SER A 200 -20.91 29.00 -9.21
C SER A 200 -21.17 29.86 -10.44
N ALA A 201 -21.12 29.27 -11.63
CA ALA A 201 -21.36 29.99 -12.89
C ALA A 201 -22.85 30.17 -13.19
N ALA A 202 -23.71 29.26 -12.74
CA ALA A 202 -25.16 29.37 -12.83
C ALA A 202 -25.85 28.79 -11.59
N THR A 203 -27.09 29.21 -11.32
CA THR A 203 -27.90 28.77 -10.16
C THR A 203 -29.34 28.37 -10.52
N ASP A 204 -29.61 28.30 -11.81
CA ASP A 204 -30.90 28.04 -12.43
C ASP A 204 -30.81 26.88 -13.44
N LEU A 205 -29.85 25.97 -13.28
CA LEU A 205 -29.69 24.79 -14.12
C LEU A 205 -30.98 23.95 -14.09
N ALA A 206 -31.43 23.51 -15.27
CA ALA A 206 -32.59 22.62 -15.39
C ALA A 206 -32.27 21.22 -14.82
N GLU A 207 -33.32 20.48 -14.44
CA GLU A 207 -33.18 19.13 -13.87
C GLU A 207 -32.51 18.14 -14.83
N SER A 208 -32.70 18.32 -16.14
CA SER A 208 -32.02 17.52 -17.17
C SER A 208 -30.50 17.70 -17.20
N ALA A 209 -29.97 18.74 -16.56
CA ALA A 209 -28.54 19.02 -16.39
C ALA A 209 -27.72 18.98 -17.70
N ARG A 210 -28.35 19.28 -18.84
CA ARG A 210 -27.69 19.23 -20.16
C ARG A 210 -26.72 20.38 -20.32
N LEU A 211 -25.50 20.03 -20.73
CA LEU A 211 -24.40 20.95 -20.97
C LEU A 211 -23.66 20.57 -22.26
N ALA A 212 -23.20 21.56 -23.01
CA ALA A 212 -22.33 21.37 -24.16
C ALA A 212 -21.21 22.40 -24.18
N ARG A 213 -20.01 21.95 -24.49
CA ARG A 213 -18.80 22.76 -24.46
C ARG A 213 -18.72 23.70 -25.66
N ASP A 214 -18.34 24.96 -25.42
CA ASP A 214 -18.12 25.97 -26.46
C ASP A 214 -16.87 26.81 -26.15
N GLY A 215 -15.74 26.46 -26.77
CA GLY A 215 -14.45 27.11 -26.48
C GLY A 215 -14.11 27.06 -24.99
N ASP A 216 -13.98 28.24 -24.38
CA ASP A 216 -13.69 28.48 -22.96
C ASP A 216 -14.94 28.56 -22.06
N GLY A 217 -16.13 28.35 -22.64
CA GLY A 217 -17.43 28.43 -21.97
C GLY A 217 -18.30 27.18 -22.20
N TRP A 218 -19.52 27.24 -21.67
CA TRP A 218 -20.49 26.15 -21.78
C TRP A 218 -21.89 26.69 -22.07
N TRP A 219 -22.55 26.02 -23.00
CA TRP A 219 -23.99 26.09 -23.15
C TRP A 219 -24.64 25.17 -22.13
N TYR A 220 -25.70 25.65 -21.48
CA TYR A 220 -26.47 24.89 -20.51
C TYR A 220 -27.96 25.21 -20.62
N VAL A 221 -28.78 24.26 -20.20
CA VAL A 221 -30.23 24.43 -20.13
C VAL A 221 -30.57 24.95 -18.74
N ALA A 222 -31.17 26.14 -18.69
CA ALA A 222 -31.70 26.74 -17.48
C ALA A 222 -33.21 26.49 -17.37
N SER A 223 -33.71 26.34 -16.15
CA SER A 223 -35.14 26.29 -15.85
C SER A 223 -35.56 27.56 -15.11
N ALA A 224 -36.38 28.38 -15.77
CA ALA A 224 -36.91 29.61 -15.21
C ALA A 224 -38.45 29.58 -15.24
N ARG A 225 -39.08 29.54 -14.06
CA ARG A 225 -40.55 29.52 -13.89
C ARG A 225 -41.24 28.38 -14.66
N GLY A 226 -40.58 27.22 -14.78
CA GLY A 226 -41.11 26.04 -15.47
C GLY A 226 -40.81 25.99 -16.97
N ASN A 227 -40.22 27.03 -17.55
CA ASN A 227 -39.82 27.04 -18.96
C ASN A 227 -38.32 26.77 -19.11
N ALA A 228 -37.95 25.99 -20.12
CA ALA A 228 -36.57 25.72 -20.48
C ALA A 228 -35.98 26.90 -21.29
N HIS A 229 -34.76 27.29 -20.94
CA HIS A 229 -34.01 28.31 -21.66
C HIS A 229 -32.60 27.79 -21.98
N LEU A 230 -32.11 28.03 -23.19
CA LEU A 230 -30.71 27.83 -23.53
C LEU A 230 -29.90 29.07 -23.14
N ARG A 231 -28.84 28.87 -22.35
CA ARG A 231 -27.94 29.94 -21.88
C ARG A 231 -26.48 29.57 -22.06
N HIS A 232 -25.62 30.57 -22.03
CA HIS A 232 -24.17 30.41 -22.07
C HIS A 232 -23.52 30.99 -20.81
N THR A 233 -22.43 30.40 -20.34
CA THR A 233 -21.77 30.83 -19.09
C THR A 233 -21.09 32.20 -19.19
N SER A 234 -20.61 32.59 -20.38
CA SER A 234 -19.90 33.86 -20.59
C SER A 234 -20.62 34.88 -21.47
N MET A 235 -21.76 34.51 -22.07
CA MET A 235 -22.53 35.40 -22.93
C MET A 235 -23.85 35.75 -22.26
N GLN A 236 -24.30 37.00 -22.39
CA GLN A 236 -25.64 37.41 -21.94
C GLN A 236 -26.69 36.99 -22.99
N ILE A 237 -26.89 35.68 -23.15
CA ILE A 237 -27.89 35.09 -24.04
C ILE A 237 -28.84 34.20 -23.26
N SER A 238 -30.13 34.28 -23.58
CA SER A 238 -31.17 33.43 -22.99
C SER A 238 -32.26 33.18 -24.02
N VAL A 239 -32.23 32.02 -24.66
CA VAL A 239 -33.17 31.63 -25.72
C VAL A 239 -34.26 30.74 -25.13
N PRO A 240 -35.55 31.11 -25.18
CA PRO A 240 -36.62 30.23 -24.74
C PRO A 240 -36.70 29.00 -25.65
N LEU A 241 -36.87 27.83 -25.04
CA LEU A 241 -37.03 26.57 -25.74
C LEU A 241 -38.48 26.08 -25.61
N PRO A 242 -39.06 25.46 -26.65
CA PRO A 242 -40.47 25.06 -26.65
C PRO A 242 -40.73 23.76 -25.87
N GLY A 243 -39.68 23.05 -25.43
CA GLY A 243 -39.79 21.79 -24.69
C GLY A 243 -38.51 21.43 -23.94
N GLU A 244 -38.51 20.24 -23.33
CA GLU A 244 -37.35 19.70 -22.65
C GLU A 244 -36.25 19.26 -23.62
N VAL A 245 -35.00 19.41 -23.18
CA VAL A 245 -33.82 19.17 -24.01
C VAL A 245 -33.25 17.79 -23.72
N ASN A 246 -33.17 16.98 -24.77
CA ASN A 246 -32.53 15.67 -24.74
C ASN A 246 -31.01 15.78 -24.97
N ARG A 247 -30.57 16.54 -25.98
CA ARG A 247 -29.14 16.66 -26.34
C ARG A 247 -28.79 18.06 -26.84
N LEU A 248 -27.55 18.49 -26.57
CA LEU A 248 -26.96 19.73 -27.07
C LEU A 248 -25.69 19.39 -27.89
N LEU A 249 -25.55 19.97 -29.08
CA LEU A 249 -24.36 19.83 -29.93
C LEU A 249 -23.88 21.22 -30.36
N VAL A 250 -22.59 21.52 -30.19
CA VAL A 250 -22.04 22.84 -30.53
C VAL A 250 -21.32 22.78 -31.88
N ALA A 251 -21.88 23.46 -32.88
CA ALA A 251 -21.40 23.51 -34.25
C ALA A 251 -20.87 24.91 -34.61
N GLY A 252 -19.75 25.30 -34.00
CA GLY A 252 -19.09 26.58 -34.28
C GLY A 252 -20.04 27.78 -34.05
N PRO A 253 -20.55 28.46 -35.10
CA PRO A 253 -21.50 29.57 -34.95
C PRO A 253 -22.91 29.18 -34.44
N PHE A 254 -23.28 27.90 -34.42
CA PHE A 254 -24.62 27.45 -34.04
C PHE A 254 -24.57 26.40 -32.92
N VAL A 255 -25.68 26.25 -32.20
CA VAL A 255 -25.93 25.19 -31.23
C VAL A 255 -27.14 24.40 -31.71
N LEU A 256 -26.98 23.11 -31.94
CA LEU A 256 -28.09 22.23 -32.24
C LEU A 256 -28.70 21.73 -30.94
N VAL A 257 -30.00 21.91 -30.78
CA VAL A 257 -30.78 21.50 -29.61
C VAL A 257 -31.75 20.43 -30.06
N LEU A 258 -31.54 19.20 -29.58
CA LEU A 258 -32.47 18.10 -29.77
C LEU A 258 -33.42 18.05 -28.59
N LEU A 259 -34.71 18.24 -28.87
CA LEU A 259 -35.77 18.17 -27.86
C LEU A 259 -36.23 16.74 -27.62
N GLU A 260 -36.93 16.51 -26.50
CA GLU A 260 -37.54 15.21 -26.20
C GLU A 260 -38.69 14.84 -27.16
N ASP A 261 -39.32 15.83 -27.81
CA ASP A 261 -40.35 15.62 -28.83
C ASP A 261 -39.80 15.24 -30.22
N HIS A 262 -38.49 14.93 -30.29
CA HIS A 262 -37.76 14.57 -31.51
C HIS A 262 -37.56 15.71 -32.52
N THR A 263 -37.75 16.97 -32.11
CA THR A 263 -37.44 18.14 -32.96
C THR A 263 -35.97 18.56 -32.79
N LEU A 264 -35.26 18.74 -33.91
CA LEU A 264 -33.93 19.32 -33.95
C LEU A 264 -34.00 20.82 -34.28
N LEU A 265 -33.60 21.64 -33.32
CA LEU A 265 -33.50 23.09 -33.49
C LEU A 265 -32.05 23.50 -33.78
N GLU A 266 -31.88 24.47 -34.66
CA GLU A 266 -30.67 25.28 -34.78
C GLU A 266 -30.86 26.56 -33.97
N VAL A 267 -29.96 26.81 -33.03
CA VAL A 267 -29.91 28.04 -32.25
C VAL A 267 -28.65 28.80 -32.57
N THR A 268 -28.81 30.00 -33.10
CA THR A 268 -27.71 30.90 -33.44
C THR A 268 -27.21 31.65 -32.20
N ARG A 269 -25.96 32.12 -32.22
CA ARG A 269 -25.36 32.89 -31.11
C ARG A 269 -26.00 34.27 -30.86
N ASP A 270 -26.80 34.79 -31.80
CA ASP A 270 -27.65 35.98 -31.63
C ASP A 270 -29.03 35.66 -31.03
N GLY A 271 -29.30 34.38 -30.74
CA GLY A 271 -30.45 33.94 -29.95
C GLY A 271 -31.68 33.59 -30.76
N VAL A 272 -31.53 33.35 -32.07
CA VAL A 272 -32.61 32.89 -32.94
C VAL A 272 -32.65 31.37 -32.92
N ALA A 273 -33.82 30.80 -32.61
CA ALA A 273 -34.06 29.36 -32.68
C ALA A 273 -34.92 29.02 -33.90
N LYS A 274 -34.50 28.05 -34.70
CA LYS A 274 -35.20 27.59 -35.90
C LYS A 274 -35.25 26.07 -35.95
N ALA A 275 -36.42 25.50 -36.25
CA ALA A 275 -36.52 24.06 -36.49
C ALA A 275 -35.82 23.69 -37.81
N MET A 276 -34.94 22.68 -37.75
CA MET A 276 -34.22 22.15 -38.91
C MET A 276 -34.82 20.86 -39.44
N TYR A 277 -35.19 19.95 -38.54
CA TYR A 277 -35.66 18.62 -38.88
C TYR A 277 -36.53 18.07 -37.75
N GLU A 278 -37.54 17.27 -38.10
CA GLU A 278 -38.44 16.58 -37.18
C GLU A 278 -38.17 15.07 -37.23
N ASP A 279 -38.70 14.28 -36.27
CA ASP A 279 -38.45 12.84 -36.19
C ASP A 279 -36.96 12.46 -35.94
N VAL A 280 -36.20 13.26 -35.19
CA VAL A 280 -34.80 12.97 -34.84
C VAL A 280 -34.72 12.28 -33.47
N THR A 281 -34.20 11.05 -33.41
CA THR A 281 -33.99 10.35 -32.13
C THR A 281 -32.59 10.55 -31.57
N SER A 282 -31.59 10.71 -32.43
CA SER A 282 -30.22 11.00 -32.03
C SER A 282 -29.47 11.76 -33.11
N ALA A 283 -28.47 12.52 -32.70
CA ALA A 283 -27.62 13.29 -33.57
C ALA A 283 -26.17 13.30 -33.05
N THR A 284 -25.21 13.28 -33.96
CA THR A 284 -23.79 13.52 -33.67
C THR A 284 -23.23 14.53 -34.67
N LEU A 285 -22.18 15.24 -34.25
CA LEU A 285 -21.57 16.34 -34.99
C LEU A 285 -20.07 16.10 -35.14
N ARG A 286 -19.59 16.18 -36.38
CA ARG A 286 -18.16 16.10 -36.70
C ARG A 286 -17.52 17.49 -36.69
N PRO A 287 -16.21 17.59 -36.39
CA PRO A 287 -15.49 18.87 -36.37
C PRO A 287 -15.53 19.67 -37.68
N ASN A 288 -15.72 18.98 -38.81
CA ASN A 288 -15.85 19.61 -40.13
C ASN A 288 -17.25 20.19 -40.40
N GLY A 289 -18.17 20.20 -39.42
CA GLY A 289 -19.54 20.70 -39.56
C GLY A 289 -20.54 19.67 -40.11
N THR A 290 -20.11 18.42 -40.37
CA THR A 290 -21.03 17.36 -40.80
C THR A 290 -21.87 16.90 -39.62
N VAL A 291 -23.19 16.84 -39.81
CA VAL A 291 -24.15 16.32 -38.85
C VAL A 291 -24.68 14.99 -39.37
N VAL A 292 -24.70 14.00 -38.49
CA VAL A 292 -25.30 12.69 -38.75
C VAL A 292 -26.48 12.51 -37.82
N LEU A 293 -27.65 12.22 -38.39
CA LEU A 293 -28.92 12.06 -37.70
C LEU A 293 -29.40 10.62 -37.82
N CYS A 294 -30.00 10.11 -36.76
CA CYS A 294 -30.85 8.93 -36.82
C CYS A 294 -32.30 9.37 -36.59
N THR A 295 -33.21 8.96 -37.48
CA THR A 295 -34.62 9.31 -37.38
C THR A 295 -35.41 8.26 -36.61
N GLY A 296 -36.58 8.60 -36.07
CA GLY A 296 -37.51 7.64 -35.44
C GLY A 296 -38.01 6.59 -36.42
N SER A 297 -38.01 6.93 -37.71
CA SER A 297 -38.26 6.00 -38.83
C SER A 297 -37.04 5.14 -39.25
N ASN A 298 -36.01 4.98 -38.41
CA ASN A 298 -34.80 4.16 -38.65
C ASN A 298 -33.94 4.58 -39.86
N ASN A 299 -33.99 5.84 -40.29
CA ASN A 299 -33.15 6.35 -41.38
C ASN A 299 -31.91 7.06 -40.83
N LEU A 300 -30.74 6.73 -41.39
CA LEU A 300 -29.53 7.51 -41.16
C LEU A 300 -29.48 8.65 -42.19
N LEU A 301 -29.37 9.89 -41.72
CA LEU A 301 -29.26 11.04 -42.59
C LEU A 301 -27.94 11.77 -42.33
N ARG A 302 -27.35 12.33 -43.39
CA ARG A 302 -26.12 13.13 -43.32
C ARG A 302 -26.36 14.51 -43.96
N GLY A 303 -25.91 15.54 -43.27
CA GLY A 303 -26.03 16.93 -43.73
C GLY A 303 -24.94 17.82 -43.14
N HIS A 304 -25.01 19.11 -43.43
CA HIS A 304 -24.13 20.11 -42.82
C HIS A 304 -24.89 20.89 -41.75
N ALA A 305 -24.23 21.28 -40.66
CA ALA A 305 -24.85 21.94 -39.51
C ALA A 305 -25.55 23.27 -39.85
N SER A 306 -25.20 23.90 -40.97
CA SER A 306 -25.79 25.15 -41.46
C SER A 306 -26.88 24.94 -42.53
N SER A 307 -27.35 23.71 -42.73
CA SER A 307 -28.30 23.34 -43.78
C SER A 307 -29.45 22.55 -43.17
N SER A 308 -30.68 22.85 -43.59
CA SER A 308 -31.86 22.03 -43.29
C SER A 308 -32.05 20.87 -44.27
N VAL A 309 -31.12 20.68 -45.21
CA VAL A 309 -31.16 19.61 -46.21
C VAL A 309 -30.23 18.48 -45.76
N PHE A 310 -30.84 17.32 -45.48
CA PHE A 310 -30.14 16.09 -45.13
C PHE A 310 -30.39 15.02 -46.18
N ALA A 311 -29.33 14.34 -46.60
CA ALA A 311 -29.41 13.22 -47.53
C ALA A 311 -29.46 11.91 -46.77
N THR A 312 -30.24 10.94 -47.25
CA THR A 312 -30.25 9.58 -46.70
C THR A 312 -28.90 8.91 -46.95
N ASP A 313 -28.31 8.40 -45.87
CA ASP A 313 -26.96 7.83 -45.81
C ASP A 313 -26.97 6.41 -45.21
N GLY A 314 -28.12 5.73 -45.23
CA GLY A 314 -28.29 4.37 -44.76
C GLY A 314 -29.43 4.22 -43.76
N SER A 315 -29.35 3.17 -42.93
CA SER A 315 -30.28 2.90 -41.85
C SER A 315 -29.59 2.95 -40.49
N CYS A 316 -30.38 3.18 -39.46
CA CYS A 316 -29.94 3.16 -38.06
C CYS A 316 -31.02 2.53 -37.19
N ASP A 317 -30.64 2.07 -36.00
CA ASP A 317 -31.60 1.67 -34.97
C ASP A 317 -31.94 2.87 -34.07
N ALA A 318 -33.16 3.41 -34.23
CA ALA A 318 -33.61 4.59 -33.52
C ALA A 318 -33.68 4.41 -31.99
N GLN A 319 -33.88 3.19 -31.50
CA GLN A 319 -33.94 2.91 -30.05
C GLN A 319 -32.55 2.92 -29.42
N VAL A 320 -31.53 2.55 -30.19
CA VAL A 320 -30.15 2.44 -29.73
C VAL A 320 -29.33 3.71 -30.02
N ALA A 321 -29.67 4.45 -31.07
CA ALA A 321 -28.96 5.66 -31.50
C ALA A 321 -28.69 6.70 -30.41
N PRO A 322 -29.58 6.92 -29.41
CA PRO A 322 -29.27 7.84 -28.31
C PRO A 322 -28.04 7.45 -27.48
N PHE A 323 -27.59 6.20 -27.52
CA PHE A 323 -26.46 5.70 -26.73
C PHE A 323 -25.22 5.32 -27.57
N ALA A 324 -25.41 5.00 -28.86
CA ALA A 324 -24.36 4.44 -29.71
C ALA A 324 -23.98 5.31 -30.91
N LEU A 325 -24.85 6.23 -31.35
CA LEU A 325 -24.54 7.10 -32.48
C LEU A 325 -23.53 8.15 -32.02
N ASP A 326 -22.28 7.98 -32.44
CA ASP A 326 -21.20 8.89 -32.12
C ASP A 326 -20.21 9.05 -33.28
N SER A 327 -19.46 10.15 -33.30
CA SER A 327 -18.54 10.47 -34.39
C SER A 327 -17.34 11.29 -33.95
N SER A 328 -16.26 11.15 -34.70
CA SER A 328 -15.03 11.92 -34.55
C SER A 328 -14.64 12.59 -35.87
N ALA A 329 -13.44 13.18 -35.93
CA ALA A 329 -12.88 13.67 -37.19
C ALA A 329 -12.73 12.57 -38.24
N THR A 330 -12.43 11.33 -37.83
CA THR A 330 -12.09 10.21 -38.72
C THR A 330 -12.96 8.97 -38.52
N ALA A 331 -13.69 8.86 -37.41
CA ALA A 331 -14.55 7.73 -37.10
C ALA A 331 -16.05 8.10 -37.09
N LEU A 332 -16.90 7.13 -37.40
CA LEU A 332 -18.36 7.21 -37.27
C LEU A 332 -18.88 5.85 -36.81
N VAL A 333 -19.74 5.86 -35.79
CA VAL A 333 -20.38 4.68 -35.22
C VAL A 333 -21.88 4.79 -35.44
N VAL A 334 -22.46 3.81 -36.11
CA VAL A 334 -23.90 3.76 -36.40
C VAL A 334 -24.48 2.47 -35.86
N PRO A 335 -25.41 2.51 -34.89
CA PRO A 335 -26.11 1.32 -34.46
C PRO A 335 -27.10 0.86 -35.53
N LEU A 336 -27.18 -0.45 -35.72
CA LEU A 336 -28.06 -1.10 -36.66
C LEU A 336 -29.03 -2.03 -35.92
N GLU A 337 -30.14 -2.35 -36.58
CA GLU A 337 -31.09 -3.32 -36.08
C GLU A 337 -30.41 -4.69 -35.82
N ARG A 338 -31.02 -5.48 -34.92
CA ARG A 338 -30.50 -6.79 -34.44
C ARG A 338 -29.24 -6.69 -33.58
N GLY A 339 -28.90 -5.50 -33.09
CA GLY A 339 -27.81 -5.27 -32.13
C GLY A 339 -26.42 -5.21 -32.75
N ASP A 340 -26.35 -4.98 -34.07
CA ASP A 340 -25.08 -4.77 -34.77
C ASP A 340 -24.66 -3.31 -34.73
N VAL A 341 -23.38 -3.05 -34.96
CA VAL A 341 -22.83 -1.70 -35.10
C VAL A 341 -21.98 -1.60 -36.35
N LEU A 342 -22.20 -0.54 -37.12
CA LEU A 342 -21.36 -0.17 -38.23
C LEU A 342 -20.32 0.83 -37.73
N VAL A 343 -19.05 0.48 -37.88
CA VAL A 343 -17.92 1.32 -37.52
C VAL A 343 -17.20 1.70 -38.80
N GLN A 344 -17.18 2.99 -39.08
CA GLN A 344 -16.39 3.58 -40.16
C GLN A 344 -15.18 4.28 -39.55
N ILE A 345 -13.96 3.95 -40.00
CA ILE A 345 -12.70 4.61 -39.65
C ILE A 345 -11.98 4.96 -40.95
N GLY A 346 -11.82 6.26 -41.22
CA GLY A 346 -11.38 6.76 -42.52
C GLY A 346 -12.31 6.25 -43.63
N ASP A 347 -11.72 5.59 -44.62
CA ASP A 347 -12.45 4.98 -45.74
C ASP A 347 -12.90 3.53 -45.46
N THR A 348 -12.45 2.94 -44.34
CA THR A 348 -12.79 1.57 -43.99
C THR A 348 -14.09 1.52 -43.23
N THR A 349 -15.08 0.80 -43.75
CA THR A 349 -16.35 0.56 -43.06
C THR A 349 -16.51 -0.92 -42.78
N ARG A 350 -16.81 -1.27 -41.53
CA ARG A 350 -17.04 -2.66 -41.11
C ARG A 350 -18.25 -2.76 -40.21
N ARG A 351 -18.98 -3.85 -40.39
CA ARG A 351 -20.09 -4.25 -39.53
C ARG A 351 -19.57 -5.19 -38.46
N HIS A 352 -19.92 -4.90 -37.22
CA HIS A 352 -19.55 -5.67 -36.05
C HIS A 352 -20.82 -6.14 -35.33
N SER A 353 -20.76 -7.35 -34.79
CA SER A 353 -21.82 -7.96 -34.01
C SER A 353 -21.27 -8.45 -32.68
N SER A 354 -22.04 -8.30 -31.60
CA SER A 354 -21.78 -8.97 -30.32
C SER A 354 -22.87 -10.01 -30.07
N ARG A 355 -22.59 -10.99 -29.19
CA ARG A 355 -23.60 -11.98 -28.79
C ARG A 355 -24.72 -11.37 -27.94
N ALA A 356 -24.46 -10.24 -27.28
CA ALA A 356 -25.42 -9.55 -26.43
C ALA A 356 -26.18 -8.43 -27.17
N GLY A 357 -25.70 -7.98 -28.34
CA GLY A 357 -26.28 -6.89 -29.12
C GLY A 357 -25.86 -5.49 -28.64
N THR A 358 -26.77 -4.53 -28.86
CA THR A 358 -26.74 -3.07 -28.60
C THR A 358 -25.54 -2.52 -27.83
N PHE A 359 -24.89 -1.50 -28.42
CA PHE A 359 -23.71 -0.88 -27.85
C PHE A 359 -23.94 0.52 -27.26
N VAL A 360 -23.16 0.91 -26.25
CA VAL A 360 -22.80 2.32 -25.97
C VAL A 360 -21.47 2.59 -26.65
N ALA A 361 -21.30 3.75 -27.30
CA ALA A 361 -20.10 4.05 -28.06
C ALA A 361 -19.46 5.39 -27.68
N ALA A 362 -18.14 5.45 -27.79
CA ALA A 362 -17.37 6.70 -27.80
C ALA A 362 -16.32 6.64 -28.91
N ALA A 363 -16.34 7.61 -29.81
CA ALA A 363 -15.43 7.70 -30.95
C ALA A 363 -14.48 8.90 -30.80
N ALA A 364 -13.18 8.66 -30.90
CA ALA A 364 -12.18 9.73 -30.91
C ALA A 364 -11.00 9.36 -31.80
N ALA A 365 -10.66 10.27 -32.73
CA ALA A 365 -9.74 9.97 -33.83
C ALA A 365 -10.11 8.64 -34.51
N ASP A 366 -9.13 7.78 -34.76
CA ASP A 366 -9.21 6.46 -35.38
C ASP A 366 -9.50 5.31 -34.39
N VAL A 367 -9.99 5.62 -33.20
CA VAL A 367 -10.32 4.63 -32.18
C VAL A 367 -11.76 4.78 -31.69
N VAL A 368 -12.43 3.64 -31.53
CA VAL A 368 -13.80 3.55 -31.04
C VAL A 368 -13.86 2.62 -29.84
N GLY A 369 -14.33 3.12 -28.71
CA GLY A 369 -14.70 2.32 -27.54
C GLY A 369 -16.19 1.94 -27.60
N LEU A 370 -16.51 0.72 -27.20
CA LEU A 370 -17.84 0.13 -27.22
C LEU A 370 -18.14 -0.61 -25.91
N ILE A 371 -19.41 -0.66 -25.51
CA ILE A 371 -19.93 -1.50 -24.42
C ILE A 371 -21.15 -2.22 -24.93
N ASP A 372 -21.18 -3.56 -24.91
CA ASP A 372 -22.38 -4.29 -25.33
C ASP A 372 -23.48 -4.33 -24.25
N SER A 373 -24.64 -4.90 -24.59
CA SER A 373 -25.76 -4.97 -23.65
C SER A 373 -25.50 -5.88 -22.44
N ALA A 374 -24.55 -6.82 -22.51
CA ALA A 374 -24.12 -7.61 -21.36
C ALA A 374 -23.26 -6.78 -20.40
N GLY A 375 -22.71 -5.65 -20.86
CA GLY A 375 -21.80 -4.80 -20.10
C GLY A 375 -20.34 -5.18 -20.33
N GLU A 376 -20.02 -5.81 -21.44
CA GLU A 376 -18.65 -6.14 -21.85
C GLU A 376 -18.05 -5.00 -22.67
N GLY A 377 -16.80 -4.64 -22.36
CA GLY A 377 -16.06 -3.61 -23.08
C GLY A 377 -15.39 -4.15 -24.34
N TYR A 378 -15.47 -3.39 -25.43
CA TYR A 378 -14.79 -3.68 -26.70
C TYR A 378 -14.18 -2.41 -27.28
N PHE A 379 -13.19 -2.55 -28.15
CA PHE A 379 -12.70 -1.45 -28.96
C PHE A 379 -12.45 -1.84 -30.41
N VAL A 380 -12.45 -0.83 -31.27
CA VAL A 380 -12.04 -0.91 -32.67
C VAL A 380 -10.97 0.14 -32.90
N ASP A 381 -9.80 -0.28 -33.36
CA ASP A 381 -8.67 0.58 -33.70
C ASP A 381 -8.60 0.84 -35.22
N ALA A 382 -7.54 1.50 -35.69
CA ALA A 382 -7.31 1.81 -37.10
C ALA A 382 -7.31 0.58 -38.03
N THR A 383 -7.13 -0.64 -37.52
CA THR A 383 -7.20 -1.88 -38.32
C THR A 383 -8.64 -2.29 -38.64
N GLY A 384 -9.63 -1.67 -37.97
CA GLY A 384 -11.04 -2.01 -38.10
C GLY A 384 -11.39 -3.38 -37.50
N ARG A 385 -10.58 -3.89 -36.56
CA ARG A 385 -10.86 -5.15 -35.88
C ARG A 385 -11.57 -4.87 -34.55
N LEU A 386 -12.66 -5.60 -34.29
CA LEU A 386 -13.28 -5.61 -32.97
C LEU A 386 -12.45 -6.49 -32.03
N THR A 387 -11.91 -5.86 -30.99
CA THR A 387 -11.12 -6.52 -29.95
C THR A 387 -11.85 -6.37 -28.64
N ARG A 388 -11.93 -7.44 -27.85
CA ARG A 388 -12.46 -7.36 -26.48
C ARG A 388 -11.48 -6.55 -25.65
N GLY A 389 -12.00 -5.56 -24.92
CA GLY A 389 -11.23 -4.85 -23.91
C GLY A 389 -10.99 -5.72 -22.67
N PHE A 390 -10.81 -5.08 -21.53
CA PHE A 390 -10.65 -5.78 -20.26
C PHE A 390 -11.87 -6.62 -19.90
N SER A 391 -11.62 -7.84 -19.45
CA SER A 391 -12.65 -8.69 -18.86
C SER A 391 -12.76 -8.37 -17.38
N HIS A 392 -13.92 -7.90 -16.93
CA HIS A 392 -14.21 -7.64 -15.52
C HIS A 392 -15.50 -8.32 -15.09
N GLN A 393 -15.63 -8.66 -13.80
CA GLN A 393 -16.83 -9.36 -13.30
C GLN A 393 -18.06 -8.45 -13.25
N SER A 394 -17.85 -7.14 -13.05
CA SER A 394 -18.91 -6.14 -13.01
C SER A 394 -19.23 -5.64 -14.42
N ARG A 395 -20.47 -5.19 -14.63
CA ARG A 395 -20.91 -4.65 -15.93
C ARG A 395 -20.32 -3.27 -16.17
N ALA A 396 -19.80 -3.03 -17.37
CA ALA A 396 -19.41 -1.70 -17.84
C ALA A 396 -20.65 -0.81 -17.97
N THR A 397 -20.50 0.46 -17.58
CA THR A 397 -21.59 1.44 -17.46
C THR A 397 -21.36 2.72 -18.27
N GLY A 398 -20.15 2.96 -18.77
CA GLY A 398 -19.82 4.13 -19.56
C GLY A 398 -18.44 4.02 -20.19
N VAL A 399 -18.26 4.63 -21.35
CA VAL A 399 -17.02 4.59 -22.15
C VAL A 399 -16.61 6.00 -22.55
N ALA A 400 -15.30 6.27 -22.59
CA ALA A 400 -14.73 7.53 -23.05
C ALA A 400 -13.51 7.27 -23.95
N ALA A 401 -13.27 8.17 -24.91
CA ALA A 401 -12.17 8.09 -25.87
C ALA A 401 -11.56 9.48 -26.12
N ASN A 402 -10.25 9.57 -26.35
CA ASN A 402 -9.59 10.81 -26.81
C ASN A 402 -8.58 10.60 -27.96
N GLY A 403 -8.54 9.41 -28.56
CA GLY A 403 -7.66 9.05 -29.68
C GLY A 403 -6.28 8.55 -29.27
N LYS A 404 -5.88 8.75 -28.01
CA LYS A 404 -4.69 8.11 -27.41
C LYS A 404 -5.07 7.06 -26.36
N VAL A 405 -6.21 7.27 -25.72
CA VAL A 405 -6.67 6.46 -24.61
C VAL A 405 -8.15 6.16 -24.77
N LEU A 406 -8.52 4.93 -24.40
CA LEU A 406 -9.89 4.51 -24.13
C LEU A 406 -10.05 4.24 -22.63
N ALA A 407 -11.22 4.57 -22.10
CA ALA A 407 -11.56 4.25 -20.72
C ALA A 407 -12.97 3.69 -20.60
N TRP A 408 -13.14 2.63 -19.81
CA TRP A 408 -14.43 2.02 -19.47
C TRP A 408 -14.64 2.08 -17.97
N SER A 409 -15.79 2.61 -17.56
CA SER A 409 -16.25 2.61 -16.18
C SER A 409 -17.13 1.41 -15.90
N TYR A 410 -17.05 0.87 -14.69
CA TYR A 410 -17.82 -0.29 -14.24
C TYR A 410 -18.74 0.03 -13.06
N SER A 411 -19.76 -0.82 -12.90
CA SER A 411 -20.80 -0.66 -11.88
C SER A 411 -20.31 -0.75 -10.43
N ASP A 412 -19.12 -1.31 -10.19
CA ASP A 412 -18.45 -1.35 -8.89
C ASP A 412 -17.51 -0.17 -8.63
N GLY A 413 -17.40 0.77 -9.58
CA GLY A 413 -16.56 1.95 -9.45
C GLY A 413 -15.14 1.81 -9.99
N MET A 414 -14.81 0.66 -10.58
CA MET A 414 -13.57 0.47 -11.34
C MET A 414 -13.60 1.25 -12.65
N VAL A 415 -12.44 1.73 -13.08
CA VAL A 415 -12.21 2.23 -14.44
C VAL A 415 -11.07 1.45 -15.07
N PHE A 416 -11.30 0.87 -16.23
CA PHE A 416 -10.24 0.31 -17.04
C PHE A 416 -9.80 1.34 -18.07
N VAL A 417 -8.49 1.49 -18.26
CA VAL A 417 -7.86 2.42 -19.19
C VAL A 417 -6.98 1.62 -20.14
N TYR A 418 -7.03 1.98 -21.41
CA TYR A 418 -6.27 1.35 -22.49
C TYR A 418 -5.57 2.42 -23.32
N ASP A 419 -4.24 2.34 -23.39
CA ASP A 419 -3.41 3.18 -24.24
C ASP A 419 -3.39 2.59 -25.66
N THR A 420 -3.79 3.39 -26.63
CA THR A 420 -3.95 2.95 -28.02
C THR A 420 -2.64 2.99 -28.81
N ALA A 421 -1.60 3.65 -28.31
CA ALA A 421 -0.30 3.72 -28.96
C ALA A 421 0.56 2.49 -28.62
N ASP A 422 0.64 2.14 -27.34
CA ASP A 422 1.48 1.04 -26.85
C ASP A 422 0.72 -0.28 -26.66
N GLY A 423 -0.62 -0.27 -26.74
CA GLY A 423 -1.47 -1.44 -26.50
C GLY A 423 -1.60 -1.83 -25.03
N ASP A 424 -1.23 -0.89 -24.16
CA ASP A 424 -1.02 -1.07 -22.74
C ASP A 424 -2.32 -0.83 -21.96
N SER A 425 -2.53 -1.53 -20.84
CA SER A 425 -3.86 -1.49 -20.20
C SER A 425 -3.85 -1.69 -18.68
N TRP A 426 -4.64 -0.91 -17.92
CA TRP A 426 -4.66 -0.90 -16.44
C TRP A 426 -6.05 -0.59 -15.90
N ALA A 427 -6.25 -0.93 -14.63
CA ALA A 427 -7.41 -0.53 -13.87
C ALA A 427 -7.10 0.58 -12.85
N ILE A 428 -8.09 1.40 -12.55
CA ILE A 428 -8.10 2.45 -11.53
C ILE A 428 -9.30 2.16 -10.63
N LYS A 429 -9.07 2.04 -9.31
CA LYS A 429 -10.11 1.95 -8.29
C LYS A 429 -10.70 3.34 -8.03
N ALA A 430 -11.59 3.79 -8.92
CA ALA A 430 -11.94 5.19 -9.01
C ALA A 430 -12.87 5.65 -7.88
N HIS A 431 -13.89 4.87 -7.54
CA HIS A 431 -14.84 5.18 -6.45
C HIS A 431 -15.35 3.87 -5.82
N ALA A 432 -15.86 3.92 -4.58
CA ALA A 432 -16.39 2.73 -3.89
C ALA A 432 -17.70 2.15 -4.46
N GLY A 433 -18.28 2.77 -5.49
CA GLY A 433 -19.56 2.40 -6.06
C GLY A 433 -19.75 2.96 -7.46
N ARG A 434 -20.96 2.76 -8.01
CA ARG A 434 -21.27 3.05 -9.43
C ARG A 434 -20.89 4.46 -9.84
N LEU A 435 -20.22 4.55 -10.98
CA LEU A 435 -19.90 5.80 -11.66
C LEU A 435 -21.12 6.30 -12.45
N GLY A 436 -21.45 7.58 -12.28
CA GLY A 436 -22.46 8.26 -13.06
C GLY A 436 -21.90 8.86 -14.35
N HIS A 437 -20.62 9.21 -14.37
CA HIS A 437 -20.00 9.86 -15.51
C HIS A 437 -18.49 9.58 -15.60
N ILE A 438 -17.98 9.51 -16.83
CA ILE A 438 -16.55 9.39 -17.16
C ILE A 438 -16.22 10.30 -18.34
N SER A 439 -15.08 11.01 -18.31
CA SER A 439 -14.66 11.89 -19.40
C SER A 439 -13.14 11.97 -19.48
N LEU A 440 -12.60 11.93 -20.68
CA LEU A 440 -11.17 12.12 -20.95
C LEU A 440 -10.90 13.56 -21.38
N ALA A 441 -9.78 14.11 -20.90
CA ALA A 441 -9.29 15.40 -21.38
C ALA A 441 -8.70 15.25 -22.79
N SER A 442 -8.74 16.33 -23.58
CA SER A 442 -8.34 16.33 -24.99
C SER A 442 -6.85 16.03 -25.20
N GLU A 443 -6.00 16.31 -24.22
CA GLU A 443 -4.55 16.12 -24.32
C GLU A 443 -4.08 14.65 -24.26
N GLY A 444 -4.90 13.74 -23.74
CA GLY A 444 -4.51 12.34 -23.57
C GLY A 444 -4.26 11.89 -22.14
N THR A 445 -3.91 12.81 -21.23
CA THR A 445 -3.19 12.47 -19.99
C THR A 445 -4.02 12.59 -18.73
N ARG A 446 -5.28 13.07 -18.82
CA ARG A 446 -6.17 13.22 -17.67
C ARG A 446 -7.53 12.57 -17.88
N LEU A 447 -8.03 12.00 -16.80
CA LEU A 447 -9.34 11.37 -16.70
C LEU A 447 -10.17 12.07 -15.62
N LEU A 448 -11.47 12.20 -15.86
CA LEU A 448 -12.45 12.65 -14.89
C LEU A 448 -13.46 11.53 -14.64
N THR A 449 -13.72 11.25 -13.37
CA THR A 449 -14.77 10.32 -12.92
C THR A 449 -15.72 11.05 -11.99
N ALA A 450 -17.01 10.80 -12.10
CA ALA A 450 -18.01 11.33 -11.19
C ALA A 450 -18.84 10.19 -10.58
N SER A 451 -18.90 10.18 -9.26
CA SER A 451 -19.89 9.46 -8.46
C SER A 451 -20.97 10.44 -7.99
N SER A 452 -21.93 9.94 -7.20
CA SER A 452 -23.02 10.75 -6.67
C SER A 452 -22.53 12.04 -5.99
N ASP A 453 -21.59 11.97 -5.06
CA ASP A 453 -21.17 13.11 -4.22
C ASP A 453 -19.79 13.68 -4.55
N THR A 454 -19.08 13.06 -5.50
CA THR A 454 -17.66 13.32 -5.71
C THR A 454 -17.29 13.31 -7.19
N VAL A 455 -16.50 14.29 -7.60
CA VAL A 455 -15.80 14.30 -8.90
C VAL A 455 -14.31 14.15 -8.64
N ARG A 456 -13.66 13.20 -9.30
CA ARG A 456 -12.23 12.94 -9.20
C ARG A 456 -11.53 13.18 -10.52
N VAL A 457 -10.31 13.70 -10.42
CA VAL A 457 -9.40 13.94 -11.55
C VAL A 457 -8.18 13.08 -11.36
N TRP A 458 -7.79 12.36 -12.41
CA TRP A 458 -6.68 11.42 -12.42
C TRP A 458 -5.67 11.82 -13.49
N SER A 459 -4.38 11.75 -13.15
CA SER A 459 -3.32 11.63 -14.15
C SER A 459 -3.25 10.18 -14.62
N LEU A 460 -3.02 10.01 -15.93
CA LEU A 460 -2.84 8.73 -16.58
C LEU A 460 -1.36 8.38 -16.81
N ASP A 461 -0.44 9.14 -16.21
CA ASP A 461 1.00 8.89 -16.31
C ASP A 461 1.38 7.61 -15.52
N ARG A 462 1.91 6.58 -16.20
CA ARG A 462 2.14 5.24 -15.64
C ARG A 462 3.48 4.97 -14.95
N GLY A 463 4.40 5.93 -14.90
CA GLY A 463 5.78 5.62 -14.49
C GLY A 463 6.39 4.54 -15.38
N GLU A 464 7.42 3.84 -14.89
CA GLU A 464 8.21 2.86 -15.69
C GLU A 464 7.86 1.38 -15.37
N LEU A 465 6.60 1.04 -15.11
CA LEU A 465 6.16 -0.35 -15.08
C LEU A 465 5.73 -0.76 -16.50
N GLN A 466 6.51 -1.64 -17.13
CA GLN A 466 6.25 -2.06 -18.51
C GLN A 466 6.01 -3.57 -18.56
N ALA A 467 4.87 -3.97 -19.11
CA ALA A 467 4.65 -5.33 -19.55
C ALA A 467 5.53 -5.58 -20.78
N VAL A 468 6.35 -6.62 -20.74
CA VAL A 468 7.38 -6.85 -21.76
C VAL A 468 7.01 -7.99 -22.68
N THR A 469 6.49 -9.11 -22.17
CA THR A 469 6.10 -10.24 -23.02
C THR A 469 5.16 -11.17 -22.26
N SER A 470 4.31 -11.91 -22.98
CA SER A 470 3.46 -12.97 -22.42
C SER A 470 3.72 -14.27 -23.16
N ASN A 471 4.12 -15.33 -22.46
CA ASN A 471 4.40 -16.64 -23.07
C ASN A 471 3.60 -17.80 -22.43
N HIS A 472 2.64 -17.48 -21.56
CA HIS A 472 1.81 -18.45 -20.80
C HIS A 472 2.62 -19.49 -19.99
N CYS A 473 3.88 -19.19 -19.66
CA CYS A 473 4.72 -20.01 -18.79
C CYS A 473 4.47 -19.67 -17.32
N GLN A 474 4.07 -20.66 -16.52
CA GLN A 474 4.12 -20.52 -15.06
C GLN A 474 5.55 -20.77 -14.58
N ALA A 475 6.32 -19.68 -14.45
CA ALA A 475 7.71 -19.76 -14.06
C ALA A 475 7.88 -20.07 -12.56
N PHE A 476 8.93 -20.80 -12.16
CA PHE A 476 9.27 -20.95 -10.73
C PHE A 476 10.41 -20.02 -10.31
N ASN A 477 11.35 -19.77 -11.22
CA ASN A 477 12.56 -19.01 -11.01
C ASN A 477 12.83 -18.11 -12.23
N VAL A 478 13.54 -17.01 -11.98
CA VAL A 478 14.09 -16.13 -13.01
C VAL A 478 15.60 -16.08 -12.77
N ALA A 479 16.41 -16.41 -13.79
CA ALA A 479 17.86 -16.20 -13.71
C ALA A 479 18.33 -15.14 -14.70
N VAL A 480 19.22 -14.29 -14.22
CA VAL A 480 19.74 -13.14 -14.95
C VAL A 480 21.22 -13.37 -15.28
N PRO A 481 21.65 -13.14 -16.53
CA PRO A 481 23.05 -13.26 -16.93
C PRO A 481 23.87 -12.08 -16.41
N THR A 482 25.15 -12.32 -16.14
CA THR A 482 26.06 -11.27 -15.65
C THR A 482 26.42 -10.20 -16.69
N ARG A 483 26.46 -10.54 -17.99
CA ARG A 483 26.93 -9.63 -19.05
C ARG A 483 25.83 -8.95 -19.88
N LYS A 484 24.63 -9.53 -19.94
CA LYS A 484 23.51 -9.01 -20.76
C LYS A 484 22.21 -9.05 -19.95
N PRO A 485 22.09 -8.24 -18.88
CA PRO A 485 21.05 -8.42 -17.87
C PRO A 485 19.62 -8.35 -18.43
N THR A 486 19.40 -7.69 -19.56
CA THR A 486 18.11 -7.63 -20.26
C THR A 486 17.64 -8.95 -20.90
N GLN A 487 18.47 -10.00 -20.92
CA GLN A 487 18.11 -11.33 -21.45
C GLN A 487 17.91 -12.31 -20.29
N VAL A 488 16.72 -12.36 -19.73
CA VAL A 488 16.41 -13.19 -18.55
C VAL A 488 15.86 -14.55 -18.97
N ALA A 489 16.17 -15.60 -18.20
CA ALA A 489 15.65 -16.94 -18.43
C ALA A 489 14.68 -17.35 -17.32
N THR A 490 13.64 -18.10 -17.69
CA THR A 490 12.63 -18.65 -16.77
C THR A 490 12.46 -20.15 -16.98
N ASP A 491 12.27 -20.90 -15.90
CA ASP A 491 11.93 -22.33 -15.92
C ASP A 491 10.43 -22.53 -15.79
N CYS A 492 9.83 -23.33 -16.66
CA CYS A 492 8.38 -23.48 -16.71
C CYS A 492 7.93 -24.78 -16.04
N ALA A 493 6.75 -24.75 -15.42
CA ALA A 493 6.04 -25.95 -14.98
C ALA A 493 5.78 -26.97 -16.11
N SER A 494 5.73 -26.50 -17.36
CA SER A 494 5.64 -27.36 -18.56
C SER A 494 6.95 -28.06 -18.94
N GLY A 495 8.06 -27.78 -18.25
CA GLY A 495 9.40 -28.29 -18.56
C GLY A 495 10.22 -27.40 -19.51
N GLY A 496 9.60 -26.41 -20.16
CA GLY A 496 10.31 -25.47 -21.02
C GLY A 496 11.21 -24.51 -20.24
N VAL A 497 12.35 -24.15 -20.81
CA VAL A 497 13.16 -23.01 -20.35
C VAL A 497 13.09 -21.93 -21.41
N VAL A 498 12.60 -20.76 -21.02
CA VAL A 498 12.28 -19.67 -21.94
C VAL A 498 13.20 -18.49 -21.68
N LEU A 499 13.82 -17.99 -22.74
CA LEU A 499 14.56 -16.74 -22.74
C LEU A 499 13.62 -15.60 -23.11
N HIS A 500 13.72 -14.49 -22.38
CA HIS A 500 12.99 -13.26 -22.60
C HIS A 500 13.98 -12.13 -22.84
N ASP A 501 13.81 -11.41 -23.94
CA ASP A 501 14.54 -10.18 -24.19
C ASP A 501 13.68 -8.99 -23.77
N LEU A 502 14.07 -8.38 -22.65
CA LEU A 502 13.30 -7.33 -22.00
C LEU A 502 13.36 -5.98 -22.73
N THR A 503 14.16 -5.86 -23.78
CA THR A 503 14.28 -4.63 -24.59
C THR A 503 13.40 -4.73 -25.83
N THR A 504 13.36 -5.91 -26.45
CA THR A 504 12.62 -6.16 -27.70
C THR A 504 11.23 -6.74 -27.47
N ALA A 505 10.84 -7.02 -26.22
CA ALA A 505 9.54 -7.60 -25.88
C ALA A 505 9.32 -9.00 -26.50
N THR A 506 10.40 -9.76 -26.72
CA THR A 506 10.35 -11.08 -27.35
C THR A 506 10.67 -12.20 -26.38
N SER A 507 10.08 -13.38 -26.61
CA SER A 507 10.36 -14.59 -25.84
C SER A 507 10.50 -15.80 -26.75
N ARG A 508 11.40 -16.74 -26.37
CA ARG A 508 11.61 -18.01 -27.07
C ARG A 508 12.12 -19.12 -26.17
N THR A 509 11.67 -20.34 -26.38
CA THR A 509 12.19 -21.52 -25.69
C THR A 509 13.63 -21.80 -26.14
N VAL A 510 14.56 -21.98 -25.20
CA VAL A 510 15.98 -22.32 -25.47
C VAL A 510 16.25 -23.82 -25.38
N HIS A 511 15.59 -24.50 -24.46
CA HIS A 511 15.56 -25.96 -24.34
C HIS A 511 14.35 -26.37 -23.48
N ALA A 512 14.13 -27.67 -23.34
CA ALA A 512 13.04 -28.21 -22.54
C ALA A 512 13.42 -29.54 -21.90
N HIS A 513 12.77 -29.82 -20.78
CA HIS A 513 12.77 -31.10 -20.09
C HIS A 513 11.52 -31.91 -20.43
N ARG A 514 11.60 -33.23 -20.29
CA ARG A 514 10.44 -34.14 -20.46
C ARG A 514 9.47 -34.08 -19.28
N GLN A 515 9.92 -33.53 -18.15
CA GLN A 515 9.14 -33.29 -16.94
C GLN A 515 9.38 -31.85 -16.47
N LEU A 516 8.92 -31.53 -15.26
CA LEU A 516 9.10 -30.24 -14.61
C LEU A 516 10.58 -29.78 -14.66
N SER A 517 10.80 -28.57 -15.18
CA SER A 517 12.08 -27.86 -15.03
C SER A 517 12.03 -27.07 -13.74
N PHE A 518 13.03 -27.27 -12.87
CA PHE A 518 13.06 -26.64 -11.56
C PHE A 518 14.49 -26.37 -11.13
N GLY A 519 14.84 -25.09 -11.15
CA GLY A 519 16.19 -24.60 -10.94
C GLY A 519 16.85 -24.30 -12.28
N LEU A 520 17.30 -23.06 -12.43
CA LEU A 520 18.05 -22.61 -13.58
C LEU A 520 19.13 -21.62 -13.15
N THR A 521 20.21 -21.56 -13.91
CA THR A 521 21.34 -20.67 -13.63
C THR A 521 22.08 -20.34 -14.92
N TRP A 522 22.84 -19.25 -14.88
CA TRP A 522 23.81 -18.92 -15.91
C TRP A 522 25.19 -19.42 -15.52
N LEU A 523 25.92 -20.00 -16.47
CA LEU A 523 27.37 -20.19 -16.39
C LEU A 523 28.01 -19.37 -17.50
N SER A 524 28.50 -18.18 -17.16
CA SER A 524 29.01 -17.21 -18.14
C SER A 524 27.93 -16.88 -19.19
N ARG A 525 28.06 -17.37 -20.44
CA ARG A 525 27.09 -17.15 -21.54
C ARG A 525 26.09 -18.30 -21.74
N THR A 526 26.15 -19.33 -20.91
CA THR A 526 25.37 -20.56 -21.08
C THR A 526 24.25 -20.61 -20.06
N VAL A 527 23.01 -20.83 -20.51
CA VAL A 527 21.86 -21.10 -19.62
C VAL A 527 21.82 -22.59 -19.32
N CYS A 528 21.79 -22.97 -18.05
CA CYS A 528 21.66 -24.36 -17.64
C CYS A 528 20.47 -24.54 -16.69
N SER A 529 19.77 -25.65 -16.82
CA SER A 529 18.64 -25.99 -15.96
C SER A 529 18.66 -27.46 -15.56
N GLY A 530 18.04 -27.74 -14.41
CA GLY A 530 17.80 -29.08 -13.90
C GLY A 530 16.35 -29.49 -14.08
N GLY A 531 16.13 -30.75 -14.45
CA GLY A 531 14.79 -31.31 -14.61
C GLY A 531 14.50 -32.50 -13.70
N TRP A 532 13.21 -32.73 -13.47
CA TRP A 532 12.73 -33.93 -12.79
C TRP A 532 12.85 -35.19 -13.65
N ASP A 533 13.16 -35.03 -14.93
CA ASP A 533 13.61 -36.10 -15.83
C ASP A 533 15.07 -36.52 -15.61
N GLY A 534 15.72 -35.99 -14.56
CA GLY A 534 17.10 -36.30 -14.17
C GLY A 534 18.17 -35.68 -15.07
N ALA A 535 17.76 -34.88 -16.06
CA ALA A 535 18.69 -34.23 -16.96
C ALA A 535 19.19 -32.88 -16.40
N VAL A 536 20.45 -32.57 -16.68
CA VAL A 536 20.97 -31.21 -16.66
C VAL A 536 21.17 -30.79 -18.10
N VAL A 537 20.42 -29.80 -18.57
CA VAL A 537 20.45 -29.33 -19.96
C VAL A 537 21.02 -27.92 -20.00
N CYS A 538 21.92 -27.67 -20.94
CA CYS A 538 22.57 -26.39 -21.12
C CYS A 538 22.42 -25.91 -22.57
N THR A 539 22.29 -24.60 -22.74
CA THR A 539 22.26 -23.92 -24.05
C THR A 539 23.27 -22.78 -24.06
N ASP A 540 24.18 -22.82 -25.02
CA ASP A 540 25.13 -21.75 -25.25
C ASP A 540 24.44 -20.63 -26.05
N MET A 541 24.40 -19.42 -25.49
CA MET A 541 23.60 -18.33 -26.07
C MET A 541 24.25 -17.64 -27.26
N GLU A 542 25.49 -17.99 -27.61
CA GLU A 542 26.16 -17.45 -28.80
C GLU A 542 25.99 -18.39 -30.00
N THR A 543 26.13 -19.69 -29.76
CA THR A 543 25.99 -20.72 -30.80
C THR A 543 24.56 -21.26 -30.93
N GLU A 544 23.69 -20.93 -29.98
CA GLU A 544 22.33 -21.46 -29.80
C GLU A 544 22.26 -22.99 -29.72
N ARG A 545 23.39 -23.64 -29.42
CA ARG A 545 23.47 -25.09 -29.30
C ARG A 545 23.03 -25.53 -27.91
N SER A 546 22.06 -26.42 -27.86
CA SER A 546 21.60 -27.10 -26.64
C SER A 546 22.19 -28.50 -26.53
N TRP A 547 22.55 -28.95 -25.31
CA TRP A 547 23.01 -30.30 -25.04
C TRP A 547 22.72 -30.74 -23.60
N THR A 548 22.68 -32.05 -23.38
CA THR A 548 22.57 -32.64 -22.04
C THR A 548 23.96 -32.76 -21.42
N ALA A 549 24.23 -31.95 -20.38
CA ALA A 549 25.50 -31.94 -19.66
C ALA A 549 25.62 -33.10 -18.65
N ALA A 550 24.48 -33.63 -18.18
CA ALA A 550 24.40 -34.81 -17.33
C ALA A 550 23.02 -35.46 -17.44
N GLN A 551 22.96 -36.77 -17.23
CA GLN A 551 21.72 -37.53 -17.10
C GLN A 551 21.82 -38.45 -15.89
N HIS A 552 20.79 -38.39 -15.04
CA HIS A 552 20.67 -39.20 -13.82
C HIS A 552 19.36 -39.97 -13.85
N ASP A 553 19.29 -41.04 -13.04
CA ASP A 553 18.08 -41.85 -12.88
C ASP A 553 17.07 -41.22 -11.91
N THR A 554 17.49 -40.18 -11.18
CA THR A 554 16.65 -39.45 -10.22
C THR A 554 16.58 -37.95 -10.54
N PRO A 555 15.50 -37.26 -10.11
CA PRO A 555 15.32 -35.83 -10.35
C PRO A 555 16.52 -34.98 -9.91
N VAL A 556 16.88 -33.99 -10.73
CA VAL A 556 17.75 -32.90 -10.28
C VAL A 556 16.91 -31.96 -9.41
N ARG A 557 17.31 -31.78 -8.14
CA ARG A 557 16.55 -31.01 -7.14
C ARG A 557 16.84 -29.52 -7.20
N TRP A 558 18.09 -29.14 -7.47
CA TRP A 558 18.52 -27.75 -7.58
C TRP A 558 19.85 -27.66 -8.34
N ILE A 559 20.07 -26.53 -9.00
CA ILE A 559 21.29 -26.20 -9.73
C ILE A 559 21.67 -24.73 -9.45
N THR A 560 22.96 -24.45 -9.32
CA THR A 560 23.52 -23.10 -9.10
C THR A 560 24.90 -22.97 -9.76
N SER A 561 25.44 -21.76 -9.88
CA SER A 561 26.79 -21.54 -10.40
C SER A 561 27.53 -20.41 -9.68
N ASP A 562 28.86 -20.46 -9.72
CA ASP A 562 29.76 -19.35 -9.38
C ASP A 562 30.30 -18.63 -10.64
N GLN A 563 29.60 -18.77 -11.78
CA GLN A 563 30.00 -18.34 -13.13
C GLN A 563 31.15 -19.12 -13.78
N THR A 564 31.88 -19.96 -13.04
CA THR A 564 32.97 -20.80 -13.56
C THR A 564 32.69 -22.30 -13.45
N THR A 565 31.94 -22.68 -12.43
CA THR A 565 31.55 -24.04 -12.10
C THR A 565 30.06 -24.08 -11.80
N LEU A 566 29.37 -25.04 -12.38
CA LEU A 566 28.02 -25.46 -11.99
C LEU A 566 28.12 -26.43 -10.82
N ALA A 567 27.20 -26.30 -9.87
CA ALA A 567 26.96 -27.29 -8.83
C ALA A 567 25.48 -27.64 -8.80
N TYR A 568 25.17 -28.93 -8.66
CA TYR A 568 23.79 -29.41 -8.60
C TYR A 568 23.66 -30.64 -7.72
N ILE A 569 22.42 -30.88 -7.28
CA ILE A 569 22.05 -31.96 -6.37
C ILE A 569 20.95 -32.82 -6.98
N THR A 570 21.05 -34.13 -6.79
CA THR A 570 20.06 -35.12 -7.24
C THR A 570 19.27 -35.68 -6.05
N ALA A 571 18.05 -36.17 -6.31
CA ALA A 571 17.13 -36.61 -5.24
C ALA A 571 17.65 -37.82 -4.44
N ASP A 572 18.58 -38.58 -5.01
CA ASP A 572 19.30 -39.68 -4.34
C ASP A 572 20.46 -39.23 -3.44
N GLY A 573 20.63 -37.92 -3.21
CA GLY A 573 21.70 -37.37 -2.39
C GLY A 573 23.02 -37.16 -3.13
N GLY A 574 23.08 -37.37 -4.45
CA GLY A 574 24.27 -37.06 -5.24
C GLY A 574 24.57 -35.56 -5.31
N VAL A 575 25.83 -35.18 -5.04
CA VAL A 575 26.33 -33.81 -5.19
C VAL A 575 27.37 -33.76 -6.31
N TRP A 576 27.13 -32.92 -7.29
CA TRP A 576 27.88 -32.91 -8.55
C TRP A 576 28.39 -31.52 -8.89
N VAL A 577 29.54 -31.47 -9.56
CA VAL A 577 30.11 -30.24 -10.13
C VAL A 577 30.47 -30.42 -11.60
N ASN A 578 30.37 -29.34 -12.38
CA ASN A 578 30.64 -29.37 -13.81
C ASN A 578 31.11 -27.99 -14.32
N ASN A 579 32.23 -27.92 -15.05
CA ASN A 579 32.75 -26.69 -15.68
C ASN A 579 32.37 -26.54 -17.16
N LEU A 580 31.55 -27.45 -17.69
CA LEU A 580 31.12 -27.64 -19.08
C LEU A 580 32.21 -28.04 -20.08
N GLU A 581 33.46 -28.18 -19.63
CA GLU A 581 34.57 -28.70 -20.45
C GLU A 581 34.77 -30.20 -20.26
N THR A 582 34.35 -30.72 -19.11
CA THR A 582 34.49 -32.13 -18.73
C THR A 582 33.15 -32.71 -18.28
N PRO A 583 32.98 -34.05 -18.32
CA PRO A 583 31.79 -34.70 -17.77
C PRO A 583 31.61 -34.34 -16.29
N SER A 584 30.35 -34.31 -15.85
CA SER A 584 30.02 -34.01 -14.45
C SER A 584 30.77 -34.94 -13.47
N ARG A 585 31.43 -34.35 -12.48
CA ARG A 585 32.15 -35.07 -11.43
C ARG A 585 31.30 -35.14 -10.17
N LYS A 586 31.07 -36.35 -9.64
CA LYS A 586 30.46 -36.54 -8.32
C LYS A 586 31.48 -36.14 -7.25
N VAL A 587 31.13 -35.18 -6.40
CA VAL A 587 32.00 -34.71 -5.30
C VAL A 587 31.71 -35.49 -4.02
N ALA A 588 30.43 -35.81 -3.78
CA ALA A 588 30.00 -36.53 -2.59
C ALA A 588 28.63 -37.19 -2.80
N THR A 589 28.25 -38.04 -1.84
CA THR A 589 26.88 -38.54 -1.66
C THR A 589 26.47 -38.19 -0.24
N ILE A 590 25.27 -37.65 -0.05
CA ILE A 590 24.70 -37.39 1.27
C ILE A 590 23.62 -38.43 1.58
N ASP A 591 23.51 -38.83 2.85
CA ASP A 591 22.57 -39.87 3.31
C ASP A 591 21.22 -39.27 3.74
N GLU A 592 20.81 -38.17 3.10
CA GLU A 592 19.58 -37.43 3.38
C GLU A 592 19.04 -36.83 2.09
N GLU A 593 17.77 -36.44 2.07
CA GLU A 593 17.17 -35.80 0.89
C GLU A 593 17.62 -34.33 0.77
N PRO A 594 18.41 -33.96 -0.26
CA PRO A 594 18.86 -32.58 -0.46
C PRO A 594 17.75 -31.74 -1.10
N TYR A 595 17.69 -30.46 -0.71
CA TYR A 595 16.68 -29.52 -1.22
C TYR A 595 17.27 -28.27 -1.90
N ARG A 596 18.34 -27.70 -1.34
CA ARG A 596 19.04 -26.53 -1.89
C ARG A 596 20.54 -26.68 -1.75
N ILE A 597 21.28 -26.00 -2.61
CA ILE A 597 22.75 -25.93 -2.58
C ILE A 597 23.20 -24.48 -2.74
N ALA A 598 24.16 -24.08 -1.91
CA ALA A 598 24.90 -22.83 -2.03
C ALA A 598 26.35 -23.14 -2.43
N ILE A 599 26.86 -22.40 -3.41
CA ILE A 599 28.25 -22.50 -3.88
C ILE A 599 29.07 -21.34 -3.35
N MET A 600 30.22 -21.66 -2.76
CA MET A 600 31.22 -20.72 -2.27
C MET A 600 32.57 -21.00 -2.95
N ALA A 601 33.62 -20.25 -2.60
CA ALA A 601 34.93 -20.37 -3.25
C ALA A 601 35.47 -21.81 -3.21
N ASP A 602 35.65 -22.38 -2.01
CA ASP A 602 36.24 -23.72 -1.84
C ASP A 602 35.25 -24.76 -1.32
N GLN A 603 34.03 -24.34 -0.99
CA GLN A 603 33.04 -25.18 -0.32
C GLN A 603 31.67 -25.15 -0.99
N LEU A 604 30.89 -26.21 -0.76
CA LEU A 604 29.47 -26.31 -1.03
C LEU A 604 28.74 -26.45 0.30
N ALA A 605 27.60 -25.79 0.45
CA ALA A 605 26.69 -26.02 1.57
C ALA A 605 25.36 -26.55 1.03
N ILE A 606 24.92 -27.69 1.56
CA ILE A 606 23.74 -28.42 1.11
C ILE A 606 22.72 -28.44 2.25
N ALA A 607 21.56 -27.91 1.95
CA ALA A 607 20.41 -27.88 2.83
C ALA A 607 19.56 -29.13 2.62
N THR A 608 19.19 -29.82 3.70
CA THR A 608 18.39 -31.04 3.64
C THR A 608 16.96 -30.82 4.19
N CYS A 609 16.06 -31.71 3.80
CA CYS A 609 14.68 -31.72 4.30
C CYS A 609 14.57 -32.07 5.80
N SER A 610 15.61 -32.65 6.41
CA SER A 610 15.61 -32.98 7.84
C SER A 610 15.91 -31.78 8.74
N GLY A 611 16.52 -30.72 8.18
CA GLY A 611 17.08 -29.61 8.95
C GLY A 611 18.61 -29.66 9.10
N GLN A 612 19.28 -30.66 8.54
CA GLN A 612 20.75 -30.73 8.53
C GLN A 612 21.35 -29.80 7.48
N LEU A 613 22.49 -29.20 7.82
CA LEU A 613 23.34 -28.46 6.89
C LEU A 613 24.62 -29.25 6.65
N THR A 614 24.87 -29.66 5.42
CA THR A 614 26.06 -30.44 5.03
C THR A 614 27.04 -29.57 4.26
N TRP A 615 28.28 -29.50 4.74
CA TRP A 615 29.38 -28.77 4.13
C TRP A 615 30.29 -29.73 3.39
N ILE A 616 30.69 -29.38 2.16
CA ILE A 616 31.50 -30.24 1.31
C ILE A 616 32.63 -29.42 0.72
N ASP A 617 33.86 -29.84 0.99
CA ASP A 617 35.05 -29.28 0.35
C ASP A 617 35.11 -29.68 -1.13
N ARG A 618 35.18 -28.70 -2.02
CA ARG A 618 35.07 -28.93 -3.48
C ARG A 618 36.22 -29.76 -4.05
N ALA A 619 37.42 -29.64 -3.47
CA ALA A 619 38.61 -30.31 -3.95
C ALA A 619 38.70 -31.75 -3.43
N SER A 620 38.65 -31.90 -2.11
CA SER A 620 38.83 -33.19 -1.42
C SER A 620 37.56 -34.03 -1.30
N GLY A 621 36.38 -33.42 -1.47
CA GLY A 621 35.09 -34.08 -1.21
C GLY A 621 34.82 -34.33 0.27
N ARG A 622 35.62 -33.74 1.17
CA ARG A 622 35.44 -33.91 2.62
C ARG A 622 34.10 -33.34 3.06
N VAL A 623 33.31 -34.17 3.73
CA VAL A 623 31.98 -33.84 4.24
C VAL A 623 32.03 -33.49 5.72
N LEU A 624 31.39 -32.40 6.12
CA LEU A 624 31.14 -32.01 7.51
C LEU A 624 29.65 -31.76 7.68
N ARG A 625 29.01 -32.41 8.65
CA ARG A 625 27.58 -32.26 8.94
C ARG A 625 27.38 -31.33 10.15
N SER A 626 26.34 -30.52 10.10
CA SER A 626 25.99 -29.58 11.15
C SER A 626 24.48 -29.63 11.41
N ASP A 627 24.11 -29.80 12.68
CA ASP A 627 22.71 -29.75 13.12
C ASP A 627 22.22 -28.31 13.10
N ALA A 628 21.63 -27.92 11.97
CA ALA A 628 21.25 -26.53 11.75
C ALA A 628 19.87 -26.22 12.32
N HIS A 629 18.87 -27.02 11.98
CA HIS A 629 17.46 -26.73 12.25
C HIS A 629 16.72 -27.98 12.74
N GLN A 630 15.55 -27.77 13.37
CA GLN A 630 14.65 -28.84 13.83
C GLN A 630 13.57 -29.18 12.79
N GLY A 631 13.69 -28.62 11.59
CA GLY A 631 12.76 -28.84 10.48
C GLY A 631 13.38 -28.45 9.13
N PRO A 632 12.66 -28.69 8.03
CA PRO A 632 13.20 -28.53 6.67
C PRO A 632 13.81 -27.15 6.43
N ILE A 633 15.01 -27.13 5.86
CA ILE A 633 15.65 -25.88 5.44
C ILE A 633 14.98 -25.42 4.14
N THR A 634 14.44 -24.21 4.13
CA THR A 634 13.65 -23.66 3.01
C THR A 634 14.49 -22.80 2.06
N ASP A 635 15.52 -22.15 2.57
CA ASP A 635 16.40 -21.28 1.79
C ASP A 635 17.82 -21.29 2.35
N ILE A 636 18.79 -21.14 1.48
CA ILE A 636 20.22 -21.10 1.81
C ILE A 636 20.91 -20.10 0.88
N VAL A 637 21.64 -19.16 1.45
CA VAL A 637 22.27 -18.08 0.69
C VAL A 637 23.72 -17.92 1.11
N ALA A 638 24.63 -18.01 0.13
CA ALA A 638 26.06 -17.75 0.35
C ALA A 638 26.31 -16.27 0.64
N VAL A 639 27.23 -15.99 1.57
CA VAL A 639 27.67 -14.65 1.94
C VAL A 639 29.19 -14.65 2.05
N GLY A 640 29.85 -13.90 1.17
CA GLY A 640 31.30 -13.88 1.10
C GLY A 640 31.87 -15.19 0.55
N SER A 641 33.10 -15.53 0.96
CA SER A 641 33.86 -16.69 0.45
C SER A 641 33.61 -17.99 1.19
N ASP A 642 33.09 -17.93 2.41
CA ASP A 642 33.00 -19.05 3.36
C ASP A 642 31.75 -19.00 4.27
N GLY A 643 30.91 -17.98 4.12
CA GLY A 643 29.72 -17.76 4.95
C GLY A 643 28.43 -18.20 4.28
N VAL A 644 27.46 -18.63 5.08
CA VAL A 644 26.11 -19.01 4.62
C VAL A 644 25.06 -18.58 5.64
N TYR A 645 23.94 -18.08 5.15
CA TYR A 645 22.70 -18.00 5.91
C TYR A 645 21.77 -19.15 5.52
N SER A 646 21.14 -19.78 6.51
CA SER A 646 20.11 -20.80 6.33
C SER A 646 18.80 -20.38 7.02
N ALA A 647 17.67 -20.62 6.35
CA ALA A 647 16.32 -20.41 6.88
C ALA A 647 15.55 -21.72 6.91
N SER A 648 14.69 -21.90 7.92
CA SER A 648 13.92 -23.14 8.09
C SER A 648 12.45 -22.89 8.38
N HIS A 649 11.67 -23.91 8.03
CA HIS A 649 10.27 -24.03 8.41
C HIS A 649 10.06 -24.11 9.93
N ASP A 650 11.11 -24.41 10.70
CA ASP A 650 11.08 -24.37 12.18
C ASP A 650 11.02 -22.96 12.77
N GLY A 651 11.05 -21.93 11.91
CA GLY A 651 10.99 -20.53 12.30
C GLY A 651 12.33 -19.93 12.70
N SER A 652 13.45 -20.59 12.40
CA SER A 652 14.78 -20.06 12.69
C SER A 652 15.58 -19.70 11.45
N VAL A 653 16.41 -18.66 11.62
CA VAL A 653 17.48 -18.28 10.69
C VAL A 653 18.80 -18.50 11.41
N ALA A 654 19.77 -19.09 10.73
CA ALA A 654 21.11 -19.31 11.27
C ALA A 654 22.17 -18.76 10.31
N ARG A 655 23.20 -18.15 10.87
CA ARG A 655 24.39 -17.72 10.13
C ARG A 655 25.56 -18.63 10.48
N TRP A 656 26.30 -19.01 9.45
CA TRP A 656 27.42 -19.94 9.54
C TRP A 656 28.63 -19.35 8.84
N ASP A 657 29.81 -19.57 9.41
CA ASP A 657 31.09 -19.31 8.75
C ASP A 657 31.92 -20.60 8.78
N ALA A 658 32.29 -21.11 7.60
CA ALA A 658 33.11 -22.31 7.42
C ALA A 658 32.65 -23.52 8.27
N GLY A 659 31.34 -23.78 8.32
CA GLY A 659 30.74 -24.87 9.11
C GLY A 659 30.49 -24.57 10.58
N THR A 660 30.87 -23.40 11.09
CA THR A 660 30.66 -23.01 12.49
C THR A 660 29.46 -22.08 12.62
N LEU A 661 28.53 -22.39 13.51
CA LEU A 661 27.40 -21.52 13.83
C LEU A 661 27.90 -20.22 14.47
N ARG A 662 27.55 -19.08 13.87
CA ARG A 662 27.83 -17.74 14.41
C ARG A 662 26.67 -17.21 15.23
N ASP A 663 25.50 -17.15 14.60
CA ASP A 663 24.32 -16.51 15.14
C ASP A 663 23.06 -17.30 14.79
N ARG A 664 22.04 -17.18 15.64
CA ARG A 664 20.73 -17.78 15.42
C ARG A 664 19.63 -16.84 15.86
N TRP A 665 18.64 -16.67 14.99
CA TRP A 665 17.43 -15.89 15.24
C TRP A 665 16.22 -16.81 15.21
N ARG A 666 15.24 -16.55 16.08
CA ARG A 666 13.95 -17.27 16.11
C ARG A 666 12.79 -16.32 15.87
N PHE A 667 11.83 -16.81 15.11
CA PHE A 667 10.62 -16.11 14.71
C PHE A 667 9.39 -16.97 15.02
N ASP A 668 8.25 -16.30 15.21
CA ASP A 668 6.98 -16.98 15.45
C ASP A 668 6.40 -17.46 14.13
N GLY A 669 6.87 -18.63 13.71
CA GLY A 669 6.41 -19.37 12.52
C GLY A 669 7.45 -19.47 11.40
N PRO A 670 7.13 -20.22 10.32
CA PRO A 670 8.11 -20.69 9.34
C PRO A 670 8.76 -19.54 8.59
N VAL A 671 10.07 -19.66 8.36
CA VAL A 671 10.83 -18.75 7.49
C VAL A 671 10.91 -19.37 6.10
N ARG A 672 10.66 -18.61 5.02
CA ARG A 672 10.65 -19.16 3.65
C ARG A 672 11.69 -18.55 2.72
N TYR A 673 11.74 -17.23 2.62
CA TYR A 673 12.67 -16.50 1.77
C TYR A 673 13.66 -15.73 2.64
N LEU A 674 14.93 -15.70 2.24
CA LEU A 674 15.99 -15.06 3.01
C LEU A 674 16.92 -14.27 2.08
N ARG A 675 17.14 -12.99 2.36
CA ARG A 675 18.07 -12.15 1.59
C ARG A 675 19.04 -11.44 2.51
N PRO A 676 20.34 -11.75 2.46
CA PRO A 676 21.37 -10.99 3.14
C PRO A 676 21.37 -9.53 2.66
N LEU A 677 21.45 -8.61 3.62
CA LEU A 677 21.51 -7.17 3.40
C LEU A 677 22.90 -6.60 3.73
N GLY A 678 23.78 -7.44 4.26
CA GLY A 678 25.13 -7.17 4.76
C GLY A 678 25.63 -8.35 5.60
N PRO A 679 26.80 -8.24 6.25
CA PRO A 679 27.36 -9.33 7.06
C PRO A 679 26.44 -9.75 8.21
N ASP A 680 25.87 -8.79 8.94
CA ASP A 680 25.05 -9.02 10.14
C ASP A 680 23.60 -8.54 9.95
N SER A 681 23.13 -8.51 8.71
CA SER A 681 21.80 -8.01 8.37
C SER A 681 21.14 -8.83 7.28
N PHE A 682 19.84 -9.06 7.43
CA PHE A 682 19.06 -9.82 6.47
C PHE A 682 17.59 -9.38 6.49
N ALA A 683 16.91 -9.67 5.38
CA ALA A 683 15.47 -9.66 5.27
C ALA A 683 14.96 -11.10 5.16
N ALA A 684 13.84 -11.41 5.78
CA ALA A 684 13.24 -12.73 5.71
C ALA A 684 11.71 -12.69 5.70
N SER A 685 11.07 -13.63 5.01
CA SER A 685 9.63 -13.86 5.14
C SER A 685 9.34 -14.84 6.27
N VAL A 686 8.46 -14.46 7.19
CA VAL A 686 8.05 -15.19 8.40
C VAL A 686 6.54 -15.42 8.34
N SER A 687 6.05 -16.58 8.76
CA SER A 687 4.60 -16.86 8.89
C SER A 687 3.78 -16.49 7.64
N GLN A 688 4.33 -16.81 6.46
CA GLN A 688 3.82 -16.55 5.11
C GLN A 688 3.64 -15.07 4.71
N ARG A 689 3.22 -14.19 5.62
CA ARG A 689 2.84 -12.79 5.34
C ARG A 689 3.65 -11.75 6.11
N THR A 690 4.52 -12.14 7.03
CA THR A 690 5.32 -11.18 7.81
C THR A 690 6.68 -10.97 7.16
N LEU A 691 7.08 -9.73 6.89
CA LEU A 691 8.45 -9.38 6.55
C LEU A 691 9.22 -9.09 7.84
N ALA A 692 10.34 -9.76 8.05
CA ALA A 692 11.31 -9.45 9.09
C ALA A 692 12.53 -8.75 8.49
N LEU A 693 12.91 -7.60 9.07
CA LEU A 693 14.15 -6.89 8.80
C LEU A 693 15.03 -6.96 10.04
N VAL A 694 16.22 -7.54 9.90
CA VAL A 694 17.19 -7.70 10.99
C VAL A 694 18.48 -6.95 10.64
N GLN A 695 18.94 -6.10 11.55
CA GLN A 695 20.20 -5.36 11.46
C GLN A 695 20.92 -5.41 12.82
N GLY A 696 21.88 -6.32 12.96
CA GLY A 696 22.53 -6.60 14.23
C GLY A 696 21.49 -7.00 15.30
N ALA A 697 21.47 -6.28 16.42
CA ALA A 697 20.50 -6.50 17.50
C ALA A 697 19.10 -5.93 17.23
N ARG A 698 18.92 -5.10 16.19
CA ARG A 698 17.63 -4.46 15.88
C ARG A 698 16.82 -5.37 14.98
N ARG A 699 15.56 -5.60 15.35
CA ARG A 699 14.58 -6.36 14.55
C ARG A 699 13.31 -5.55 14.37
N MET A 700 12.79 -5.60 13.16
CA MET A 700 11.47 -5.08 12.78
C MET A 700 10.69 -6.19 12.09
N THR A 701 9.40 -6.28 12.39
CA THR A 701 8.47 -7.17 11.69
C THR A 701 7.28 -6.36 11.21
N VAL A 702 6.86 -6.61 9.97
CA VAL A 702 5.72 -5.94 9.34
C VAL A 702 4.82 -6.98 8.72
N ASP A 703 3.53 -6.90 8.99
CA ASP A 703 2.53 -7.77 8.38
C ASP A 703 2.19 -7.22 6.98
N ILE A 704 2.53 -7.97 5.95
CA ILE A 704 2.24 -7.64 4.55
C ILE A 704 0.80 -8.02 4.18
N GLU A 705 0.04 -8.67 5.07
CA GLU A 705 -1.38 -9.04 4.88
C GLU A 705 -1.67 -10.07 3.77
N SER A 706 -0.68 -10.34 2.92
CA SER A 706 -0.73 -11.31 1.84
C SER A 706 0.48 -12.23 1.88
N THR A 707 0.34 -13.41 1.25
CA THR A 707 1.42 -14.41 1.22
C THR A 707 2.55 -13.91 0.33
N ILE A 708 3.73 -13.73 0.94
CA ILE A 708 4.96 -13.36 0.24
C ILE A 708 5.34 -14.52 -0.70
N THR A 709 5.61 -14.20 -1.96
CA THR A 709 6.01 -15.16 -3.02
C THR A 709 7.44 -14.97 -3.49
N GLY A 710 8.04 -13.82 -3.18
CA GLY A 710 9.38 -13.47 -3.62
C GLY A 710 9.99 -12.38 -2.76
N LEU A 711 11.33 -12.40 -2.68
CA LEU A 711 12.12 -11.42 -1.96
C LEU A 711 13.46 -11.25 -2.71
N THR A 712 13.84 -10.03 -3.04
CA THR A 712 15.11 -9.72 -3.69
C THR A 712 15.66 -8.37 -3.21
N ASN A 713 16.97 -8.21 -3.26
CA ASN A 713 17.65 -6.95 -2.96
C ASN A 713 18.17 -6.33 -4.26
N ILE A 714 18.10 -5.00 -4.36
CA ILE A 714 18.60 -4.22 -5.48
C ILE A 714 19.14 -2.88 -4.99
N GLY A 715 20.47 -2.78 -4.90
CA GLY A 715 21.13 -1.65 -4.25
C GLY A 715 20.64 -1.47 -2.81
N ASP A 716 20.04 -0.32 -2.53
CA ASP A 716 19.44 0.02 -1.22
C ASP A 716 17.96 -0.39 -1.10
N PHE A 717 17.35 -0.89 -2.16
CA PHE A 717 15.95 -1.29 -2.17
C PHE A 717 15.79 -2.77 -1.85
N LEU A 718 14.93 -3.06 -0.88
CA LEU A 718 14.39 -4.40 -0.71
C LEU A 718 13.06 -4.50 -1.44
N VAL A 719 12.94 -5.45 -2.37
CA VAL A 719 11.72 -5.67 -3.15
C VAL A 719 11.13 -7.01 -2.79
N LEU A 720 9.84 -7.02 -2.48
CA LEU A 720 9.07 -8.23 -2.17
C LEU A 720 7.82 -8.28 -3.04
N SER A 721 7.35 -9.49 -3.32
CA SER A 721 6.15 -9.76 -4.08
C SER A 721 5.19 -10.66 -3.31
N ASN A 722 3.91 -10.62 -3.64
CA ASN A 722 2.91 -11.49 -3.02
C ASN A 722 2.01 -12.22 -4.04
N VAL A 723 1.10 -13.04 -3.50
CA VAL A 723 0.15 -13.85 -4.28
C VAL A 723 -0.97 -13.05 -4.94
N ASP A 724 -1.19 -11.80 -4.53
CA ASP A 724 -2.27 -10.97 -5.07
C ASP A 724 -1.83 -10.20 -6.31
N GLY A 725 -0.53 -10.20 -6.63
CA GLY A 725 0.02 -9.42 -7.76
C GLY A 725 0.71 -8.12 -7.32
N GLU A 726 0.80 -7.86 -6.01
CA GLU A 726 1.43 -6.67 -5.45
C GLU A 726 2.95 -6.84 -5.31
N ILE A 727 3.67 -5.78 -5.65
CA ILE A 727 5.10 -5.57 -5.38
C ILE A 727 5.24 -4.45 -4.36
N ILE A 728 5.96 -4.71 -3.28
CA ILE A 728 6.33 -3.70 -2.28
C ILE A 728 7.83 -3.47 -2.36
N SER A 729 8.23 -2.21 -2.41
CA SER A 729 9.63 -1.79 -2.36
C SER A 729 9.90 -0.96 -1.12
N ILE A 730 10.95 -1.32 -0.38
CA ILE A 730 11.41 -0.60 0.80
C ILE A 730 12.79 0.00 0.48
N ASP A 731 12.84 1.33 0.43
CA ASP A 731 14.08 2.10 0.39
C ASP A 731 14.68 2.13 1.79
N ARG A 732 15.72 1.30 1.97
CA ARG A 732 16.37 1.12 3.26
C ARG A 732 17.25 2.30 3.66
N ALA A 733 17.77 3.05 2.69
CA ALA A 733 18.66 4.16 2.94
C ALA A 733 17.88 5.37 3.47
N ASN A 734 16.70 5.63 2.89
CA ASN A 734 15.88 6.80 3.25
C ASN A 734 14.72 6.49 4.18
N GLY A 735 14.47 5.23 4.51
CA GLY A 735 13.32 4.83 5.34
C GLY A 735 12.01 5.17 4.66
N ARG A 736 11.82 4.66 3.45
CA ARG A 736 10.59 4.87 2.68
C ARG A 736 10.06 3.56 2.12
N VAL A 737 8.77 3.52 1.85
CA VAL A 737 8.10 2.36 1.25
C VAL A 737 7.21 2.80 0.09
N ALA A 738 7.14 1.97 -0.94
CA ALA A 738 6.23 2.08 -2.06
C ALA A 738 5.57 0.72 -2.33
N SER A 739 4.40 0.75 -2.95
CA SER A 739 3.68 -0.44 -3.41
C SER A 739 3.17 -0.19 -4.83
N VAL A 740 3.02 -1.25 -5.61
CA VAL A 740 2.37 -1.25 -6.92
C VAL A 740 1.70 -2.61 -7.14
N ASP A 741 0.50 -2.61 -7.69
CA ASP A 741 -0.21 -3.84 -8.09
C ASP A 741 -0.11 -4.00 -9.62
N LEU A 742 0.26 -5.21 -10.07
CA LEU A 742 0.37 -5.52 -11.49
C LEU A 742 -0.98 -5.79 -12.15
N HIS A 743 -2.02 -6.12 -11.38
CA HIS A 743 -3.35 -6.54 -11.85
C HIS A 743 -3.30 -7.70 -12.88
N ASP A 744 -2.26 -8.54 -12.81
CA ASP A 744 -2.00 -9.67 -13.73
C ASP A 744 -1.80 -11.01 -12.97
N GLY A 745 -2.55 -11.16 -11.88
CA GLY A 745 -2.56 -12.36 -11.04
C GLY A 745 -1.28 -12.55 -10.21
N ALA A 746 -1.18 -13.74 -9.60
CA ALA A 746 -0.15 -14.02 -8.60
C ALA A 746 1.27 -13.90 -9.17
N ILE A 747 2.15 -13.16 -8.47
CA ILE A 747 3.57 -13.12 -8.81
C ILE A 747 4.22 -14.44 -8.41
N ARG A 748 4.88 -15.07 -9.37
CA ARG A 748 5.53 -16.37 -9.20
C ARG A 748 7.00 -16.26 -8.88
N ALA A 749 7.70 -15.33 -9.53
CA ALA A 749 9.14 -15.18 -9.39
C ALA A 749 9.56 -13.73 -9.61
N ILE A 750 10.62 -13.33 -8.90
CA ILE A 750 11.20 -11.99 -8.94
C ILE A 750 12.73 -12.09 -8.88
N ALA A 751 13.43 -11.32 -9.71
CA ALA A 751 14.90 -11.28 -9.71
C ALA A 751 15.44 -9.91 -10.11
N SER A 752 16.53 -9.48 -9.46
CA SER A 752 17.26 -8.28 -9.86
C SER A 752 17.89 -8.50 -11.23
N ILE A 753 17.61 -7.59 -12.17
CA ILE A 753 18.18 -7.59 -13.51
C ILE A 753 19.55 -6.90 -13.49
N ASP A 754 19.58 -5.69 -12.93
CA ASP A 754 20.78 -4.88 -12.77
C ASP A 754 20.71 -4.16 -11.42
N ALA A 755 21.46 -3.06 -11.25
CA ALA A 755 21.46 -2.27 -10.03
C ALA A 755 20.18 -1.43 -9.83
N GLU A 756 19.31 -1.33 -10.84
CA GLU A 756 18.16 -0.42 -10.84
C GLU A 756 16.82 -1.07 -11.25
N THR A 757 16.84 -2.22 -11.92
CA THR A 757 15.67 -2.89 -12.46
C THR A 757 15.47 -4.31 -11.94
N VAL A 758 14.21 -4.71 -11.84
CA VAL A 758 13.77 -6.03 -11.40
C VAL A 758 12.88 -6.67 -12.46
N ALA A 759 13.09 -7.95 -12.73
CA ALA A 759 12.23 -8.78 -13.57
C ALA A 759 11.19 -9.46 -12.69
N VAL A 760 9.93 -9.45 -13.13
CA VAL A 760 8.81 -10.07 -12.42
C VAL A 760 8.04 -10.98 -13.37
N SER A 761 7.75 -12.20 -12.92
CA SER A 761 6.93 -13.16 -13.66
C SER A 761 5.62 -13.43 -12.94
N THR A 762 4.52 -13.42 -13.68
CA THR A 762 3.16 -13.63 -13.16
C THR A 762 2.62 -15.02 -13.49
N ALA A 763 1.55 -15.44 -12.81
CA ALA A 763 0.91 -16.74 -13.03
C ALA A 763 0.21 -16.87 -14.39
N THR A 764 -0.08 -15.75 -15.07
CA THR A 764 -0.59 -15.71 -16.45
C THR A 764 0.52 -15.91 -17.49
N GLY A 765 1.79 -15.87 -17.05
CA GLY A 765 2.98 -16.04 -17.87
C GLY A 765 3.47 -14.75 -18.51
N SER A 766 3.09 -13.60 -17.96
CA SER A 766 3.64 -12.31 -18.37
C SER A 766 4.96 -12.02 -17.65
N MET A 767 5.81 -11.26 -18.31
CA MET A 767 7.04 -10.71 -17.77
C MET A 767 6.94 -9.18 -17.69
N TYR A 768 7.28 -8.64 -16.53
CA TYR A 768 7.35 -7.21 -16.28
C TYR A 768 8.77 -6.78 -15.95
N ARG A 769 9.08 -5.55 -16.35
CA ARG A 769 10.26 -4.82 -15.88
C ARG A 769 9.81 -3.68 -14.98
N LEU A 770 10.42 -3.59 -13.80
CA LEU A 770 10.14 -2.53 -12.82
C LEU A 770 11.44 -1.86 -12.37
N ARG A 771 11.47 -0.52 -12.37
CA ARG A 771 12.48 0.26 -11.64
C ARG A 771 11.93 0.66 -10.27
N PRO A 772 12.44 0.12 -9.15
CA PRO A 772 11.93 0.50 -7.83
C PRO A 772 12.02 1.99 -7.55
N SER A 773 13.02 2.69 -8.10
CA SER A 773 13.21 4.13 -7.94
C SER A 773 12.14 5.00 -8.62
N SER A 774 11.39 4.47 -9.58
CA SER A 774 10.31 5.19 -10.27
C SER A 774 8.97 5.15 -9.51
N LEU A 775 8.89 4.35 -8.43
CA LEU A 775 7.68 4.23 -7.61
C LEU A 775 7.44 5.46 -6.73
N THR A 776 6.18 5.63 -6.31
CA THR A 776 5.80 6.71 -5.40
C THR A 776 6.00 6.29 -3.94
N TYR A 777 7.03 6.86 -3.30
CA TYR A 777 7.42 6.52 -1.93
C TYR A 777 6.80 7.40 -0.85
N THR A 778 6.37 6.77 0.24
CA THR A 778 5.96 7.44 1.50
C THR A 778 6.94 7.13 2.64
N SER A 779 6.91 7.92 3.71
CA SER A 779 7.76 7.69 4.88
C SER A 779 7.45 6.32 5.51
N PHE A 780 8.50 5.58 5.81
CA PHE A 780 8.44 4.27 6.43
C PHE A 780 9.32 4.26 7.68
N PRO A 781 8.74 4.16 8.88
CA PRO A 781 9.54 4.15 10.08
C PRO A 781 10.32 2.83 10.17
N LEU A 782 11.55 2.79 9.64
CA LEU A 782 12.51 1.67 9.83
C LEU A 782 12.99 1.53 11.29
N SER A 783 12.57 2.45 12.16
CA SER A 783 12.87 2.46 13.58
C SER A 783 11.58 2.54 14.38
N THR A 784 11.00 1.39 14.73
CA THR A 784 10.13 1.37 15.92
C THR A 784 11.02 1.64 17.12
N LYS A 785 10.68 2.68 17.91
CA LYS A 785 11.21 2.79 19.28
C LYS A 785 10.69 1.56 20.03
N GLY A 786 11.59 0.61 20.23
CA GLY A 786 11.55 -0.55 21.12
C GLY A 786 10.19 -1.00 21.66
N ASN A 787 9.71 -2.14 21.16
CA ASN A 787 9.26 -3.18 22.07
C ASN A 787 10.40 -4.20 22.20
N THR A 788 11.38 -3.86 23.03
CA THR A 788 12.17 -4.88 23.73
C THR A 788 11.24 -5.51 24.77
N GLN A 789 10.60 -6.62 24.42
CA GLN A 789 10.25 -7.66 25.37
C GLN A 789 10.89 -8.96 24.92
#